data_AF-A0A9D0YJE0-F1
#
_entry.id   AF-A0A9D0YJE0-F1
#
_cell.length_a   1.000
_cell.length_b   1.000
_cell.length_c   1.000
_cell.angle_alpha   90.00
_cell.angle_beta   90.00
_cell.angle_gamma   90.00
#
_symmetry.space_group_name_H-M   'P 1'
#
loop_
_entity.id
_entity.type
_entity.pdbx_description
1 polymer ?
#
loop_
_entity_poly.entity_id
_entity_poly.type
_entity_poly.pdbx_seq_one_letter_code
_entity_poly.pdbx_strand_id
1 'polypeptide(L)'
;MQDLFTSFKDNCGFGLLASIDNKPTHKNLEDAITSLSRMMHRGAVAADGKSGDGSGLLLSMPKSFMEKEAEKQNIVLPKQYAVAMLFSRNDNDCNIFKAYCEQNDLKVIMTREVPVDTNALGEYALNSLPTIKQIFVAPNSIMAFDRFEAMVYLTRKETEVELKDVKGFYIPSFSTSVILYKGLVMPTHIKEFYKDLQDEDFKISFCLFHQRFSTNTLPEWKLAQPFRNIAHNGEINSIEANRFNVRVKIGAIKSEVFSDAELTRIADIIQDDMSDSASLDNFFEFLLVNKMDFFKAARSLLPAPWQNAPQMDPELRAFYEYKSGSFEPWDGPAAVSMTNGRYIGCVIDRNGLRPAKYIITTDNRLLISSEYGVLKIPTEDIVERGRLQSGEMMGLDLKDGRVLKNEQIDNYLKQDTQYNQWLNEKMVYLQEQVNTPVSTIDEIEKSELESKQRYFNITHEILDQVIEPMLKDGKEATGSMGDDTPLAAFSKKQRNFTDFFKQKFAQVTNPPIDPIREKVVMSLNTSFGELTNILEDDATHAQRLKVVSPILSKEKFDLLLEFGDTKNPKYEACYQAKSYGTTFTSNLETTLKDLVKTIITDVKESGIKIIILDDRAVNNQNKSIPMLMVVSHLNQELLANNQRHKVSIITVTGDVYDAHMAAVLLGFGATGIYPYLLYTTVATLARKKDANIDLTITLKKIRNALNAGLMKIMSKMGIATVASYRNAKLFDI
;
A
#
# COMPACT_ATOMS: atom_id res chain seq x y z
N MET A 1 39.44 14.52 -4.33
CA MET A 1 38.62 15.34 -3.40
C MET A 1 37.47 16.06 -4.13
N GLN A 2 37.61 16.39 -5.43
CA GLN A 2 36.53 16.97 -6.25
C GLN A 2 35.39 15.98 -6.62
N ASP A 3 35.67 14.67 -6.71
CA ASP A 3 34.66 13.66 -7.07
C ASP A 3 33.61 13.32 -5.98
N LEU A 4 33.76 13.85 -4.76
CA LEU A 4 32.76 13.65 -3.70
C LEU A 4 31.59 14.64 -3.79
N PHE A 5 31.75 15.77 -4.49
CA PHE A 5 30.70 16.78 -4.66
C PHE A 5 29.83 16.53 -5.90
N THR A 6 30.28 15.70 -6.84
CA THR A 6 29.57 15.42 -8.11
C THR A 6 28.84 14.08 -8.12
N SER A 7 28.99 13.24 -7.09
CA SER A 7 28.22 12.00 -6.99
C SER A 7 26.80 12.31 -6.50
N PHE A 8 25.89 12.54 -7.44
CA PHE A 8 24.45 12.60 -7.14
C PHE A 8 24.02 11.25 -6.56
N LYS A 9 23.42 11.24 -5.37
CA LYS A 9 22.87 10.05 -4.72
C LYS A 9 21.41 10.31 -4.37
N ASP A 10 20.50 9.84 -5.21
CA ASP A 10 19.05 9.91 -5.01
C ASP A 10 18.58 9.00 -3.86
N ASN A 11 18.77 9.43 -2.62
CA ASN A 11 18.23 8.76 -1.45
C ASN A 11 18.05 9.74 -0.31
N CYS A 12 16.87 9.77 0.32
CA CYS A 12 16.65 10.47 1.58
C CYS A 12 17.62 9.99 2.69
N GLY A 13 17.74 10.77 3.77
CA GLY A 13 18.35 10.33 5.03
C GLY A 13 17.26 9.89 6.01
N PHE A 14 17.38 8.73 6.64
CA PHE A 14 16.47 8.35 7.73
C PHE A 14 17.22 7.59 8.82
N GLY A 15 16.63 7.59 10.01
CA GLY A 15 17.09 6.72 11.08
C GLY A 15 16.25 6.82 12.33
N LEU A 16 16.76 6.14 13.35
CA LEU A 16 16.19 5.97 14.67
C LEU A 16 17.35 5.95 15.67
N LEU A 17 17.21 6.69 16.76
CA LEU A 17 18.04 6.55 17.96
C LEU A 17 17.12 6.30 19.15
N ALA A 18 17.41 5.28 19.96
CA ALA A 18 16.63 4.97 21.16
C ALA A 18 17.51 4.49 22.32
N SER A 19 17.22 4.94 23.53
CA SER A 19 17.60 4.26 24.77
C SER A 19 16.78 2.97 24.87
N ILE A 20 17.46 1.83 24.90
CA ILE A 20 16.81 0.52 25.02
C ILE A 20 16.00 0.45 26.32
N ASP A 21 16.54 0.99 27.42
CA ASP A 21 15.87 1.03 28.73
C ASP A 21 14.88 2.21 28.90
N ASN A 22 14.53 2.89 27.81
CA ASN A 22 13.58 4.00 27.77
C ASN A 22 13.95 5.18 28.69
N LYS A 23 15.22 5.34 29.09
CA LYS A 23 15.64 6.48 29.90
C LYS A 23 15.80 7.74 29.04
N PRO A 24 15.07 8.83 29.35
CA PRO A 24 15.17 10.06 28.59
C PRO A 24 16.42 10.86 28.95
N THR A 25 17.14 11.34 27.94
CA THR A 25 18.31 12.23 28.12
C THR A 25 18.33 13.32 27.05
N HIS A 26 18.93 14.46 27.36
CA HIS A 26 19.16 15.51 26.37
C HIS A 26 20.26 15.10 25.37
N LYS A 27 21.22 14.27 25.80
CA LYS A 27 22.24 13.67 24.92
C LYS A 27 21.62 12.91 23.75
N ASN A 28 20.52 12.17 23.97
CA ASN A 28 19.82 11.49 22.89
C ASN A 28 19.27 12.48 21.85
N LEU A 29 18.78 13.65 22.28
CA LEU A 29 18.35 14.69 21.35
C LEU A 29 19.52 15.20 20.51
N GLU A 30 20.63 15.55 21.17
CA GLU A 30 21.85 16.04 20.50
C GLU A 30 22.41 15.03 19.50
N ASP A 31 22.45 13.76 19.89
CA ASP A 31 22.95 12.69 19.04
C ASP A 31 21.99 12.39 17.86
N ALA A 32 20.68 12.52 18.05
CA ALA A 32 19.71 12.42 16.96
C ALA A 32 19.84 13.58 15.96
N ILE A 33 19.97 14.82 16.44
CA ILE A 33 20.19 16.01 15.61
C ILE A 33 21.53 15.91 14.86
N THR A 34 22.58 15.44 15.53
CA THR A 34 23.90 15.21 14.91
C THR A 34 23.81 14.15 13.82
N SER A 35 23.06 13.06 14.06
CA SER A 35 22.83 12.01 13.08
C SER A 35 22.09 12.54 11.85
N LEU A 36 21.02 13.30 12.07
CA LEU A 36 20.25 13.95 11.01
C LEU A 36 21.13 14.91 10.18
N SER A 37 21.92 15.74 10.86
CA SER A 37 22.83 16.72 10.24
C SER A 37 23.88 16.07 9.34
N ARG A 38 24.40 14.90 9.72
CA ARG A 38 25.40 14.15 8.96
C ARG A 38 24.83 13.38 7.77
N MET A 39 23.52 13.44 7.55
CA MET A 39 22.87 12.92 6.34
C MET A 39 22.52 14.04 5.35
N MET A 40 23.07 15.25 5.50
CA MET A 40 22.81 16.36 4.59
C MET A 40 23.21 16.04 3.13
N HIS A 41 24.25 15.23 2.91
CA HIS A 41 24.67 14.81 1.56
C HIS A 41 23.65 13.93 0.81
N ARG A 42 22.54 13.57 1.48
CA ARG A 42 21.40 12.82 0.97
C ARG A 42 20.16 13.69 0.71
N GLY A 43 20.24 15.00 1.01
CA GLY A 43 19.17 15.96 0.76
C GLY A 43 19.51 16.91 -0.39
N ALA A 44 18.49 17.53 -0.98
CA ALA A 44 18.68 18.65 -1.89
C ALA A 44 18.85 19.91 -1.06
N VAL A 45 19.79 20.76 -1.48
CA VAL A 45 19.99 22.09 -0.91
C VAL A 45 19.70 23.10 -1.99
N ALA A 46 18.81 24.05 -1.71
CA ALA A 46 18.53 25.12 -2.64
C ALA A 46 19.74 26.04 -2.82
N ALA A 47 19.73 26.85 -3.89
CA ALA A 47 20.82 27.77 -4.21
C ALA A 47 21.10 28.82 -3.11
N ASP A 48 20.14 29.07 -2.22
CA ASP A 48 20.30 29.98 -1.07
C ASP A 48 21.10 29.36 0.09
N GLY A 49 21.48 28.08 0.00
CA GLY A 49 22.24 27.36 1.02
C GLY A 49 21.50 27.11 2.34
N LYS A 50 20.24 27.54 2.45
CA LYS A 50 19.43 27.49 3.68
C LYS A 50 18.11 26.75 3.51
N SER A 51 17.49 26.80 2.34
CA SER A 51 16.26 26.10 2.05
C SER A 51 16.56 24.65 1.67
N GLY A 52 15.85 23.71 2.29
CA GLY A 52 15.88 22.29 1.96
C GLY A 52 14.46 21.73 1.82
N ASP A 53 14.36 20.53 1.24
CA ASP A 53 13.07 19.88 0.93
C ASP A 53 12.26 19.43 2.17
N GLY A 54 12.87 19.53 3.35
CA GLY A 54 12.25 19.31 4.64
C GLY A 54 13.01 18.30 5.51
N SER A 55 13.08 18.60 6.80
CA SER A 55 13.66 17.72 7.82
C SER A 55 12.81 17.71 9.09
N GLY A 56 13.00 16.70 9.92
CA GLY A 56 12.24 16.60 11.16
C GLY A 56 12.67 15.49 12.10
N LEU A 57 12.10 15.57 13.29
CA LEU A 57 12.31 14.70 14.43
C LEU A 57 10.94 14.31 15.01
N LEU A 58 10.65 13.02 15.07
CA LEU A 58 9.55 12.46 15.86
C LEU A 58 10.16 11.92 17.15
N LEU A 59 9.78 12.54 18.26
CA LEU A 59 10.46 12.44 19.54
C LEU A 59 9.52 11.78 20.55
N SER A 60 10.05 10.96 21.46
CA SER A 60 9.32 10.62 22.69
C SER A 60 8.95 11.91 23.44
N MET A 61 7.77 11.98 24.04
CA MET A 61 7.29 13.17 24.73
C MET A 61 8.30 13.65 25.80
N PRO A 62 8.86 14.87 25.69
CA PRO A 62 9.84 15.40 26.65
C PRO A 62 9.12 15.92 27.89
N LYS A 63 8.65 15.00 28.74
CA LYS A 63 7.73 15.31 29.86
C LYS A 63 8.23 16.43 30.79
N SER A 64 9.51 16.41 31.17
CA SER A 64 10.09 17.44 32.04
C SER A 64 10.05 18.84 31.42
N PHE A 65 10.30 18.94 30.11
CA PHE A 65 10.16 20.21 29.39
C PHE A 65 8.70 20.65 29.31
N MET A 66 7.78 19.73 29.03
CA MET A 66 6.34 20.02 28.96
C MET A 66 5.79 20.53 30.30
N GLU A 67 6.20 19.92 31.41
CA GLU A 67 5.87 20.34 32.78
C GLU A 67 6.43 21.75 33.07
N LYS A 68 7.71 21.99 32.77
CA LYS A 68 8.37 23.29 32.91
C LYS A 68 7.66 24.41 32.13
N GLU A 69 7.22 24.14 30.90
CA GLU A 69 6.48 25.11 30.09
C GLU A 69 5.08 25.40 30.65
N ALA A 70 4.42 24.40 31.23
CA ALA A 70 3.12 24.57 31.89
C ALA A 70 3.23 25.38 33.18
N GLU A 71 4.28 25.16 33.97
CA GLU A 71 4.55 25.92 35.20
C GLU A 71 4.74 27.42 34.94
N LYS A 72 5.31 27.81 33.79
CA LYS A 72 5.40 29.23 33.38
C LYS A 72 4.04 29.92 33.28
N GLN A 73 2.96 29.16 33.06
CA GLN A 73 1.58 29.65 33.02
C GLN A 73 0.80 29.32 34.31
N ASN A 74 1.48 28.89 35.38
CA ASN A 74 0.88 28.42 36.65
C ASN A 74 -0.09 27.23 36.46
N ILE A 75 0.21 26.35 35.50
CA ILE A 75 -0.59 25.17 35.20
C ILE A 75 0.16 23.92 35.66
N VAL A 76 -0.53 23.05 36.41
CA VAL A 76 -0.04 21.70 36.72
C VAL A 76 -0.67 20.73 35.72
N LEU A 77 0.17 20.06 34.93
CA LEU A 77 -0.32 19.07 33.97
C LEU A 77 -0.91 17.85 34.68
N PRO A 78 -2.07 17.33 34.23
CA PRO A 78 -2.62 16.09 34.77
C PRO A 78 -1.77 14.88 34.35
N LYS A 79 -2.00 13.73 34.98
CA LYS A 79 -1.28 12.49 34.62
C LYS A 79 -1.53 12.02 33.18
N GLN A 80 -2.72 12.28 32.66
CA GLN A 80 -3.11 11.98 31.28
C GLN A 80 -3.32 13.28 30.53
N TYR A 81 -2.45 13.55 29.57
CA TYR A 81 -2.57 14.67 28.65
C TYR A 81 -1.97 14.29 27.30
N ALA A 82 -2.46 14.93 26.26
CA ALA A 82 -1.93 14.89 24.92
C ALA A 82 -1.45 16.29 24.52
N VAL A 83 -0.46 16.35 23.63
CA VAL A 83 0.01 17.62 23.04
C VAL A 83 -0.24 17.57 21.55
N ALA A 84 -1.00 18.54 21.06
CA ALA A 84 -1.20 18.76 19.64
C ALA A 84 -0.19 19.81 19.15
N MET A 85 0.65 19.45 18.18
CA MET A 85 1.44 20.38 17.40
C MET A 85 0.58 20.81 16.20
N LEU A 86 0.34 22.10 16.04
CA LEU A 86 -0.50 22.68 14.97
C LEU A 86 0.33 23.65 14.14
N PHE A 87 0.19 23.53 12.82
CA PHE A 87 0.58 24.53 11.83
C PHE A 87 -0.69 25.22 11.37
N SER A 88 -0.71 26.55 11.42
CA SER A 88 -1.85 27.34 10.94
C SER A 88 -1.38 28.73 10.55
N ARG A 89 -2.13 29.39 9.66
CA ARG A 89 -1.95 30.81 9.31
C ARG A 89 -3.06 31.71 9.86
N ASN A 90 -4.03 31.14 10.57
CA ASN A 90 -5.20 31.84 11.06
C ASN A 90 -5.59 31.34 12.45
N ASP A 91 -5.77 32.25 13.40
CA ASP A 91 -6.20 31.90 14.77
C ASP A 91 -7.55 31.17 14.81
N ASN A 92 -8.42 31.38 13.82
CA ASN A 92 -9.69 30.67 13.72
C ASN A 92 -9.53 29.15 13.61
N ASP A 93 -8.48 28.66 12.95
CA ASP A 93 -8.21 27.23 12.78
C ASP A 93 -7.98 26.56 14.16
N CYS A 94 -7.31 27.28 15.05
CA CYS A 94 -7.09 26.84 16.43
C CYS A 94 -8.39 26.78 17.21
N ASN A 95 -9.32 27.72 16.98
CA ASN A 95 -10.63 27.71 17.64
C ASN A 95 -11.48 26.53 17.17
N ILE A 96 -11.43 26.18 15.88
CA ILE A 96 -12.11 25.00 15.33
C ILE A 96 -11.58 23.72 15.97
N PHE A 97 -10.25 23.57 16.06
CA PHE A 97 -9.63 22.44 16.77
C PHE A 97 -10.10 22.33 18.23
N LYS A 98 -10.16 23.47 18.96
CA LYS A 98 -10.63 23.51 20.35
C LYS A 98 -12.11 23.13 20.48
N ALA A 99 -12.95 23.54 19.53
CA ALA A 99 -14.36 23.15 19.48
C ALA A 99 -14.53 21.62 19.31
N TYR A 100 -13.73 21.00 18.43
CA TYR A 100 -13.73 19.53 18.29
C TYR A 100 -13.14 18.81 19.51
N CYS A 101 -12.23 19.43 20.26
CA CYS A 101 -11.82 18.88 21.57
C CYS A 101 -13.03 18.82 22.50
N GLU A 102 -13.74 19.94 22.69
CA GLU A 102 -14.90 20.00 23.58
C GLU A 102 -16.02 19.04 23.15
N GLN A 103 -16.29 18.93 21.85
CA GLN A 103 -17.28 18.01 21.29
C GLN A 103 -16.97 16.53 21.59
N ASN A 104 -15.70 16.18 21.69
CA ASN A 104 -15.25 14.80 21.98
C ASN A 104 -14.89 14.60 23.47
N ASP A 105 -15.45 15.43 24.36
CA ASP A 105 -15.22 15.39 25.81
C ASP A 105 -13.74 15.53 26.20
N LEU A 106 -13.02 16.37 25.45
CA LEU A 106 -11.65 16.76 25.72
C LEU A 106 -11.58 18.23 26.15
N LYS A 107 -10.75 18.51 27.15
CA LYS A 107 -10.53 19.83 27.70
C LYS A 107 -9.16 20.36 27.28
N VAL A 108 -9.17 21.57 26.72
CA VAL A 108 -7.94 22.32 26.42
C VAL A 108 -7.43 22.95 27.72
N ILE A 109 -6.20 22.60 28.10
CA ILE A 109 -5.57 23.06 29.35
C ILE A 109 -4.72 24.31 29.08
N MET A 110 -3.92 24.27 28.01
CA MET A 110 -2.93 25.29 27.70
C MET A 110 -2.80 25.45 26.19
N THR A 111 -2.54 26.68 25.74
CA THR A 111 -2.04 26.96 24.39
C THR A 111 -0.69 27.66 24.52
N ARG A 112 0.28 27.21 23.73
CA ARG A 112 1.65 27.72 23.71
C ARG A 112 2.05 27.98 22.27
N GLU A 113 2.56 29.17 21.97
CA GLU A 113 3.24 29.42 20.71
C GLU A 113 4.66 28.86 20.79
N VAL A 114 5.09 28.10 19.78
CA VAL A 114 6.41 27.47 19.76
C VAL A 114 7.45 28.52 19.38
N PRO A 115 8.46 28.78 20.22
CA PRO A 115 9.46 29.80 19.93
C PRO A 115 10.36 29.35 18.77
N VAL A 116 10.36 30.16 17.70
CA VAL A 116 11.17 29.91 16.49
C VAL A 116 12.22 31.00 16.25
N ASP A 117 13.29 30.65 15.55
CA ASP A 117 14.25 31.60 14.97
C ASP A 117 14.17 31.60 13.45
N THR A 118 13.60 32.65 12.86
CA THR A 118 13.41 32.75 11.42
C THR A 118 14.71 32.97 10.65
N ASN A 119 15.81 33.37 11.30
CA ASN A 119 17.11 33.55 10.64
C ASN A 119 17.70 32.22 10.13
N ALA A 120 17.27 31.10 10.72
CA ALA A 120 17.62 29.74 10.33
C ALA A 120 17.01 29.32 8.99
N LEU A 121 16.03 30.06 8.46
CA LEU A 121 15.30 29.72 7.24
C LEU A 121 15.81 30.50 6.02
N GLY A 122 15.67 29.90 4.84
CA GLY A 122 15.76 30.60 3.57
C GLY A 122 14.45 31.29 3.20
N GLU A 123 14.49 32.14 2.18
CA GLU A 123 13.36 32.99 1.77
C GLU A 123 12.11 32.18 1.41
N TYR A 124 12.28 31.05 0.72
CA TYR A 124 11.18 30.17 0.32
C TYR A 124 10.45 29.57 1.53
N ALA A 125 11.21 29.03 2.48
CA ALA A 125 10.66 28.46 3.71
C ALA A 125 9.97 29.54 4.56
N LEU A 126 10.55 30.74 4.63
CA LEU A 126 10.01 31.87 5.38
C LEU A 126 8.67 32.35 4.81
N ASN A 127 8.55 32.48 3.48
CA ASN A 127 7.31 32.89 2.82
C ASN A 127 6.15 31.91 3.06
N SER A 128 6.48 30.66 3.37
CA SER A 128 5.50 29.61 3.61
C SER A 128 5.29 29.25 5.09
N LEU A 129 6.07 29.84 6.00
CA LEU A 129 6.11 29.53 7.43
C LEU A 129 4.72 29.65 8.07
N PRO A 130 4.18 28.57 8.68
CA PRO A 130 2.98 28.66 9.50
C PRO A 130 3.32 29.22 10.89
N THR A 131 2.31 29.79 11.57
CA THR A 131 2.36 29.94 13.02
C THR A 131 2.31 28.54 13.64
N ILE A 132 3.26 28.25 14.52
CA ILE A 132 3.41 26.94 15.14
C ILE A 132 2.94 27.01 16.58
N LYS A 133 1.91 26.23 16.92
CA LYS A 133 1.32 26.21 18.27
C LYS A 133 1.27 24.80 18.84
N GLN A 134 1.46 24.71 20.14
CA GLN A 134 1.21 23.52 20.94
C GLN A 134 -0.07 23.73 21.76
N ILE A 135 -1.01 22.78 21.66
CA ILE A 135 -2.24 22.77 22.44
C ILE A 135 -2.21 21.55 23.35
N PHE A 136 -2.29 21.78 24.66
CA PHE A 136 -2.31 20.74 25.67
C PHE A 136 -3.76 20.38 25.97
N VAL A 137 -4.07 19.10 25.86
CA VAL A 137 -5.42 18.58 25.95
C VAL A 137 -5.44 17.44 26.97
N ALA A 138 -6.47 17.39 27.80
CA ALA A 138 -6.73 16.27 28.71
C ALA A 138 -8.19 15.83 28.61
N PRO A 139 -8.56 14.66 29.15
CA PRO A 139 -9.95 14.29 29.31
C PRO A 139 -10.71 15.36 30.11
N ASN A 140 -11.90 15.74 29.65
CA ASN A 140 -12.77 16.67 30.38
C ASN A 140 -13.53 15.95 31.52
N SER A 141 -13.76 14.63 31.37
CA SER A 141 -14.33 13.75 32.39
C SER A 141 -13.42 12.54 32.68
N ILE A 142 -13.84 11.66 33.60
CA ILE A 142 -13.09 10.42 33.89
C ILE A 142 -13.12 9.53 32.66
N MET A 143 -11.95 9.34 32.03
CA MET A 143 -11.80 8.58 30.80
C MET A 143 -10.68 7.54 30.95
N ALA A 144 -10.92 6.33 30.45
CA ALA A 144 -9.88 5.32 30.36
C ALA A 144 -8.82 5.75 29.33
N PHE A 145 -7.55 5.37 29.55
CA PHE A 145 -6.43 5.77 28.70
C PHE A 145 -6.67 5.42 27.22
N ASP A 146 -7.13 4.21 26.93
CA ASP A 146 -7.39 3.77 25.56
C ASP A 146 -8.50 4.57 24.87
N ARG A 147 -9.52 4.96 25.62
CA ARG A 147 -10.60 5.81 25.10
C ARG A 147 -10.11 7.24 24.86
N PHE A 148 -9.21 7.75 25.71
CA PHE A 148 -8.60 9.05 25.51
C PHE A 148 -7.75 9.10 24.24
N GLU A 149 -6.92 8.10 23.98
CA GLU A 149 -6.17 7.97 22.72
C GLU A 149 -7.11 7.95 21.49
N ALA A 150 -8.23 7.23 21.58
CA ALA A 150 -9.22 7.18 20.52
C ALA A 150 -9.86 8.56 20.26
N MET A 151 -10.19 9.32 21.32
CA MET A 151 -10.74 10.68 21.18
C MET A 151 -9.72 11.68 20.64
N VAL A 152 -8.44 11.55 21.02
CA VAL A 152 -7.35 12.34 20.44
C VAL A 152 -7.26 12.10 18.93
N TYR A 153 -7.30 10.83 18.49
CA TYR A 153 -7.33 10.49 17.07
C TYR A 153 -8.58 11.03 16.36
N LEU A 154 -9.77 10.81 16.93
CA LEU A 154 -11.04 11.27 16.36
C LEU A 154 -11.06 12.79 16.18
N THR A 155 -10.74 13.56 17.23
CA THR A 155 -10.67 15.03 17.18
C THR A 155 -9.72 15.50 16.09
N ARG A 156 -8.55 14.85 15.93
CA ARG A 156 -7.62 15.19 14.83
C ARG A 156 -8.28 14.95 13.47
N LYS A 157 -8.88 13.78 13.25
CA LYS A 157 -9.49 13.42 11.96
C LYS A 157 -10.63 14.37 11.59
N GLU A 158 -11.49 14.72 12.54
CA GLU A 158 -12.58 15.67 12.29
C GLU A 158 -12.07 17.07 11.97
N THR A 159 -11.08 17.55 12.72
CA THR A 159 -10.46 18.84 12.45
C THR A 159 -9.82 18.88 11.06
N GLU A 160 -9.14 17.80 10.67
CA GLU A 160 -8.53 17.65 9.34
C GLU A 160 -9.57 17.67 8.21
N VAL A 161 -10.72 17.03 8.42
CA VAL A 161 -11.81 17.01 7.43
C VAL A 161 -12.43 18.42 7.27
N GLU A 162 -12.71 19.09 8.39
CA GLU A 162 -13.28 20.44 8.37
C GLU A 162 -12.34 21.46 7.72
N LEU A 163 -11.03 21.34 7.98
CA LEU A 163 -10.02 22.29 7.51
C LEU A 163 -9.25 21.81 6.27
N LYS A 164 -9.74 20.80 5.55
CA LYS A 164 -9.02 20.20 4.41
C LYS A 164 -8.65 21.19 3.30
N ASP A 165 -9.49 22.19 3.07
CA ASP A 165 -9.31 23.19 2.01
C ASP A 165 -8.52 24.43 2.50
N VAL A 166 -8.18 24.49 3.79
CA VAL A 166 -7.46 25.62 4.39
C VAL A 166 -5.95 25.46 4.17
N LYS A 167 -5.40 26.26 3.25
CA LYS A 167 -3.96 26.24 2.93
C LYS A 167 -3.11 26.61 4.16
N GLY A 168 -2.13 25.77 4.45
CA GLY A 168 -1.18 25.98 5.54
C GLY A 168 -1.65 25.44 6.90
N PHE A 169 -2.88 24.91 6.99
CA PHE A 169 -3.31 24.16 8.17
C PHE A 169 -2.79 22.72 8.12
N TYR A 170 -2.22 22.23 9.22
CA TYR A 170 -1.82 20.84 9.38
C TYR A 170 -1.59 20.51 10.86
N ILE A 171 -1.86 19.27 11.27
CA ILE A 171 -1.57 18.76 12.61
C ILE A 171 -0.43 17.73 12.51
N PRO A 172 0.86 18.16 12.66
CA PRO A 172 2.01 17.24 12.65
C PRO A 172 1.90 16.07 13.62
N SER A 173 1.45 16.32 14.84
CA SER A 173 1.25 15.29 15.85
C SER A 173 0.17 15.72 16.82
N PHE A 174 -0.66 14.79 17.25
CA PHE A 174 -1.54 14.96 18.42
C PHE A 174 -1.52 13.64 19.19
N SER A 175 -0.75 13.59 20.28
CA SER A 175 -0.43 12.33 20.95
C SER A 175 -0.10 12.53 22.43
N THR A 176 -0.26 11.47 23.22
CA THR A 176 0.16 11.39 24.63
C THR A 176 1.61 10.93 24.81
N SER A 177 2.23 10.36 23.78
CA SER A 177 3.51 9.65 23.91
C SER A 177 4.62 10.21 23.02
N VAL A 178 4.28 10.91 21.94
CA VAL A 178 5.25 11.46 20.99
C VAL A 178 4.92 12.91 20.60
N ILE A 179 5.93 13.64 20.13
CA ILE A 179 5.78 14.98 19.56
C ILE A 179 6.68 15.16 18.35
N LEU A 180 6.21 15.91 17.36
CA LEU A 180 6.88 16.07 16.07
C LEU A 180 7.35 17.51 15.86
N TYR A 181 8.66 17.68 15.70
CA TYR A 181 9.30 18.93 15.29
C TYR A 181 9.84 18.77 13.87
N LYS A 182 9.19 19.40 12.88
CA LYS A 182 9.57 19.31 11.47
C LYS A 182 9.31 20.61 10.71
N GLY A 183 10.00 20.80 9.61
CA GLY A 183 9.70 21.91 8.72
C GLY A 183 10.56 21.92 7.48
N LEU A 184 10.41 22.98 6.69
CA LEU A 184 11.27 23.27 5.54
C LEU A 184 12.59 23.89 6.00
N VAL A 185 13.29 23.14 6.86
CA VAL A 185 14.53 23.55 7.51
C VAL A 185 15.62 22.52 7.22
N MET A 186 16.84 23.02 7.02
CA MET A 186 18.01 22.16 6.85
C MET A 186 18.34 21.42 8.15
N PRO A 187 18.79 20.16 8.09
CA PRO A 187 19.20 19.36 9.25
C PRO A 187 20.08 20.09 10.26
N THR A 188 21.07 20.85 9.78
CA THR A 188 22.02 21.57 10.63
C THR A 188 21.42 22.78 11.33
N HIS A 189 20.31 23.30 10.83
CA HIS A 189 19.66 24.50 11.34
C HIS A 189 18.38 24.17 12.12
N ILE A 190 17.96 22.90 12.23
CA ILE A 190 16.71 22.54 12.93
C ILE A 190 16.74 22.93 14.41
N LYS A 191 17.90 22.80 15.07
CA LYS A 191 18.12 23.20 16.46
C LYS A 191 18.13 24.71 16.63
N GLU A 192 18.60 25.45 15.63
CA GLU A 192 18.55 26.92 15.62
C GLU A 192 17.11 27.40 15.44
N PHE A 193 16.40 26.82 14.47
CA PHE A 193 15.02 27.17 14.15
C PHE A 193 14.07 26.89 15.32
N TYR A 194 14.12 25.70 15.92
CA TYR A 194 13.28 25.36 17.08
C TYR A 194 14.04 25.56 18.39
N LYS A 195 13.80 26.70 19.06
CA LYS A 195 14.52 27.06 20.30
C LYS A 195 14.32 26.06 21.44
N ASP A 196 13.19 25.37 21.46
CA ASP A 196 12.89 24.29 22.42
C ASP A 196 13.99 23.21 22.44
N LEU A 197 14.57 22.89 21.29
CA LEU A 197 15.59 21.84 21.16
C LEU A 197 16.93 22.22 21.80
N GLN A 198 17.08 23.46 22.26
CA GLN A 198 18.27 23.96 22.97
C GLN A 198 18.13 23.87 24.49
N ASP A 199 16.93 23.58 25.01
CA ASP A 199 16.68 23.50 26.44
C ASP A 199 17.16 22.15 27.00
N GLU A 200 17.99 22.17 28.04
CA GLU A 200 18.56 20.96 28.66
C GLU A 200 17.48 20.05 29.31
N ASP A 201 16.31 20.59 29.65
CA ASP A 201 15.17 19.82 30.15
C ASP A 201 14.39 19.11 29.03
N PHE A 202 14.70 19.42 27.76
CA PHE A 202 14.20 18.68 26.61
C PHE A 202 14.91 17.32 26.51
N LYS A 203 14.46 16.38 27.33
CA LYS A 203 15.02 15.03 27.46
C LYS A 203 14.11 14.01 26.78
N ILE A 204 14.69 13.19 25.90
CA ILE A 204 13.96 12.19 25.11
C ILE A 204 14.57 10.80 25.28
N SER A 205 13.76 9.76 25.25
CA SER A 205 14.22 8.38 25.24
C SER A 205 14.46 7.85 23.83
N PHE A 206 13.73 8.34 22.83
CA PHE A 206 13.96 7.98 21.43
C PHE A 206 13.62 9.12 20.46
N CYS A 207 14.17 9.01 19.25
CA CYS A 207 13.90 9.88 18.11
C CYS A 207 13.91 9.08 16.81
N LEU A 208 12.86 9.19 16.01
CA LEU A 208 12.91 8.91 14.58
C LEU A 208 13.26 10.21 13.88
N PHE A 209 14.22 10.20 12.95
CA PHE A 209 14.66 11.39 12.26
C PHE A 209 14.68 11.15 10.75
N HIS A 210 14.41 12.21 9.98
CA HIS A 210 14.33 12.11 8.53
C HIS A 210 14.75 13.41 7.84
N GLN A 211 15.44 13.26 6.71
CA GLN A 211 15.74 14.30 5.74
C GLN A 211 15.13 13.91 4.40
N ARG A 212 14.23 14.76 3.89
CA ARG A 212 13.54 14.55 2.62
C ARG A 212 14.39 14.99 1.42
N PHE A 213 14.16 14.33 0.30
CA PHE A 213 14.58 14.69 -1.04
C PHE A 213 13.34 14.59 -1.95
N SER A 214 12.95 15.68 -2.60
CA SER A 214 11.72 15.74 -3.41
C SER A 214 12.05 16.03 -4.87
N THR A 215 11.81 15.07 -5.76
CA THR A 215 11.93 15.27 -7.22
C THR A 215 10.61 15.64 -7.88
N ASN A 216 9.48 15.37 -7.21
CA ASN A 216 8.16 15.33 -7.84
C ASN A 216 7.16 16.37 -7.29
N THR A 217 7.46 17.01 -6.16
CA THR A 217 6.53 17.96 -5.50
C THR A 217 7.26 19.20 -5.02
N LEU A 218 6.56 20.34 -5.02
CA LEU A 218 7.07 21.55 -4.39
C LEU A 218 7.20 21.31 -2.87
N PRO A 219 8.25 21.83 -2.22
CA PRO A 219 8.42 21.65 -0.78
C PRO A 219 7.27 22.32 0.01
N GLU A 220 6.59 21.55 0.84
CA GLU A 220 5.57 22.06 1.76
C GLU A 220 5.87 21.60 3.19
N TRP A 221 5.61 22.47 4.17
CA TRP A 221 5.80 22.19 5.60
C TRP A 221 5.12 20.89 6.05
N LYS A 222 3.91 20.60 5.54
CA LYS A 222 3.15 19.39 5.88
C LYS A 222 3.80 18.10 5.34
N LEU A 223 4.53 18.19 4.23
CA LEU A 223 5.16 17.06 3.53
C LEU A 223 6.55 16.69 4.08
N ALA A 224 7.15 17.55 4.92
CA ALA A 224 8.35 17.19 5.65
C ALA A 224 8.06 15.94 6.52
N GLN A 225 9.10 15.14 6.72
CA GLN A 225 9.04 13.90 7.51
C GLN A 225 9.90 14.04 8.77
N PRO A 226 9.65 13.25 9.83
CA PRO A 226 8.71 12.13 9.93
C PRO A 226 7.21 12.48 9.85
N PHE A 227 6.37 11.46 9.80
CA PHE A 227 4.93 11.54 10.07
C PHE A 227 4.63 11.03 11.50
N ARG A 228 3.36 10.74 11.82
CA ARG A 228 2.91 10.56 13.22
C ARG A 228 3.44 9.29 13.85
N ASN A 229 3.62 8.26 13.04
CA ASN A 229 4.09 6.95 13.45
C ASN A 229 5.29 6.49 12.65
N ILE A 230 5.56 7.06 11.46
CA ILE A 230 6.63 6.56 10.59
C ILE A 230 7.63 7.62 10.11
N ALA A 231 8.84 7.17 9.82
CA ALA A 231 9.80 7.84 8.94
C ALA A 231 10.18 6.86 7.82
N HIS A 232 9.87 7.23 6.58
CA HIS A 232 9.99 6.38 5.40
C HIS A 232 11.05 6.91 4.44
N ASN A 233 12.06 6.07 4.21
CA ASN A 233 13.03 6.24 3.14
C ASN A 233 12.65 5.38 1.94
N GLY A 234 12.26 6.02 0.84
CA GLY A 234 11.94 5.31 -0.39
C GLY A 234 10.68 5.84 -1.06
N GLU A 235 10.00 4.97 -1.81
CA GLU A 235 8.81 5.29 -2.58
C GLU A 235 7.88 4.07 -2.63
N ILE A 236 6.59 4.26 -2.39
CA ILE A 236 5.57 3.20 -2.54
C ILE A 236 5.02 3.25 -3.96
N ASN A 237 5.44 2.32 -4.81
CA ASN A 237 5.06 2.28 -6.23
C ASN A 237 3.66 1.70 -6.48
N SER A 238 3.06 1.04 -5.49
CA SER A 238 1.68 0.54 -5.54
C SER A 238 0.64 1.48 -4.92
N ILE A 239 1.00 2.74 -4.67
CA ILE A 239 0.22 3.67 -3.85
C ILE A 239 -1.23 3.87 -4.33
N GLU A 240 -1.47 3.95 -5.64
CA GLU A 240 -2.82 4.10 -6.20
C GLU A 240 -3.73 2.91 -5.84
N ALA A 241 -3.20 1.69 -5.98
CA ALA A 241 -3.90 0.48 -5.57
C ALA A 241 -4.12 0.43 -4.06
N ASN A 242 -3.10 0.78 -3.28
CA ASN A 242 -3.19 0.76 -1.81
C ASN A 242 -4.28 1.71 -1.31
N ARG A 243 -4.33 2.96 -1.83
CA ARG A 243 -5.39 3.92 -1.49
C ARG A 243 -6.78 3.41 -1.85
N PHE A 244 -6.93 2.86 -3.06
CA PHE A 244 -8.20 2.26 -3.49
C PHE A 244 -8.60 1.13 -2.55
N ASN A 245 -7.69 0.22 -2.24
CA ASN A 245 -7.96 -0.95 -1.44
C ASN A 245 -8.18 -0.61 0.05
N VAL A 246 -7.62 0.49 0.58
CA VAL A 246 -8.00 1.00 1.92
C VAL A 246 -9.45 1.48 1.90
N ARG A 247 -9.89 2.22 0.88
CA ARG A 247 -11.31 2.61 0.74
C ARG A 247 -12.23 1.39 0.63
N VAL A 248 -11.80 0.33 -0.08
CA VAL A 248 -12.54 -0.95 -0.12
C VAL A 248 -12.66 -1.55 1.28
N LYS A 249 -11.56 -1.62 2.04
CA LYS A 249 -11.54 -2.19 3.40
C LYS A 249 -12.51 -1.50 4.34
N ILE A 250 -12.62 -0.17 4.28
CA ILE A 250 -13.51 0.62 5.15
C ILE A 250 -14.95 0.09 5.13
N GLY A 251 -15.44 -0.38 3.97
CA GLY A 251 -16.80 -0.93 3.87
C GLY A 251 -17.04 -2.20 4.70
N ALA A 252 -15.98 -2.90 5.13
CA ALA A 252 -16.05 -4.13 5.92
C ALA A 252 -15.63 -3.95 7.39
N ILE A 253 -15.19 -2.75 7.78
CA ILE A 253 -14.60 -2.52 9.10
C ILE A 253 -15.67 -2.54 10.19
N LYS A 254 -15.34 -3.21 11.29
CA LYS A 254 -16.02 -3.09 12.58
C LYS A 254 -14.97 -2.87 13.66
N SER A 255 -15.18 -1.86 14.49
CA SER A 255 -14.23 -1.47 15.54
C SER A 255 -14.82 -1.70 16.92
N GLU A 256 -14.04 -2.27 17.83
CA GLU A 256 -14.36 -2.28 19.26
C GLU A 256 -14.04 -0.95 19.96
N VAL A 257 -13.23 -0.09 19.32
CA VAL A 257 -12.74 1.18 19.88
C VAL A 257 -13.66 2.35 19.52
N PHE A 258 -14.15 2.37 18.29
CA PHE A 258 -15.02 3.40 17.74
C PHE A 258 -16.40 2.82 17.43
N SER A 259 -17.44 3.52 17.88
CA SER A 259 -18.81 3.23 17.45
C SER A 259 -19.00 3.50 15.95
N ASP A 260 -20.03 2.90 15.33
CA ASP A 260 -20.36 3.13 13.92
C ASP A 260 -20.54 4.64 13.59
N ALA A 261 -21.11 5.40 14.52
CA ALA A 261 -21.28 6.85 14.40
C ALA A 261 -19.92 7.59 14.38
N GLU A 262 -18.96 7.14 15.18
CA GLU A 262 -17.61 7.71 15.23
C GLU A 262 -16.77 7.30 14.02
N LEU A 263 -16.88 6.04 13.58
CA LEU A 263 -16.25 5.59 12.33
C LEU A 263 -16.72 6.41 11.14
N THR A 264 -18.02 6.76 11.09
CA THR A 264 -18.55 7.65 10.05
C THR A 264 -17.92 9.05 10.11
N ARG A 265 -17.65 9.57 11.31
CA ARG A 265 -16.97 10.87 11.52
C ARG A 265 -15.47 10.81 11.18
N ILE A 266 -14.85 9.62 11.24
CA ILE A 266 -13.46 9.39 10.78
C ILE A 266 -13.35 9.45 9.25
N ALA A 267 -14.47 9.47 8.52
CA ALA A 267 -14.69 9.73 7.08
C ALA A 267 -13.54 9.31 6.13
N ASP A 268 -12.44 10.05 6.12
CA ASP A 268 -11.27 9.81 5.26
C ASP A 268 -10.05 9.38 6.07
N ILE A 269 -9.81 8.06 6.17
CA ILE A 269 -8.58 7.52 6.79
C ILE A 269 -7.34 8.10 6.08
N ILE A 270 -7.29 7.95 4.76
CA ILE A 270 -6.25 8.54 3.91
C ILE A 270 -6.84 9.78 3.24
N GLN A 271 -6.27 10.95 3.57
CA GLN A 271 -6.62 12.22 2.92
C GLN A 271 -6.16 12.24 1.46
N ASP A 272 -6.86 13.01 0.64
CA ASP A 272 -6.45 13.28 -0.75
C ASP A 272 -5.15 14.12 -0.79
N ASP A 273 -4.45 14.08 -1.92
CA ASP A 273 -3.22 14.85 -2.19
C ASP A 273 -2.05 14.69 -1.20
N MET A 274 -2.06 13.60 -0.43
CA MET A 274 -0.95 13.25 0.46
C MET A 274 0.20 12.60 -0.30
N SER A 275 1.40 12.61 0.29
CA SER A 275 2.49 11.75 -0.18
C SER A 275 2.14 10.27 0.02
N ASP A 276 2.86 9.41 -0.69
CA ASP A 276 2.82 7.95 -0.51
C ASP A 276 3.10 7.53 0.96
N SER A 277 4.13 8.14 1.54
CA SER A 277 4.62 7.94 2.90
C SER A 277 3.58 8.37 3.92
N ALA A 278 2.93 9.51 3.71
CA ALA A 278 1.84 9.94 4.57
C ALA A 278 0.61 9.02 4.47
N SER A 279 0.35 8.43 3.32
CA SER A 279 -0.76 7.49 3.15
C SER A 279 -0.51 6.21 3.94
N LEU A 280 0.74 5.71 3.93
CA LEU A 280 1.17 4.59 4.75
C LEU A 280 1.05 4.91 6.24
N ASP A 281 1.48 6.11 6.66
CA ASP A 281 1.37 6.57 8.05
C ASP A 281 -0.08 6.60 8.54
N ASN A 282 -0.99 7.23 7.78
CA ASN A 282 -2.40 7.35 8.17
C ASN A 282 -3.07 5.98 8.31
N PHE A 283 -2.80 5.05 7.39
CA PHE A 283 -3.40 3.72 7.49
C PHE A 283 -2.77 2.91 8.63
N PHE A 284 -1.45 2.99 8.84
CA PHE A 284 -0.80 2.34 9.96
C PHE A 284 -1.30 2.87 11.31
N GLU A 285 -1.40 4.20 11.46
CA GLU A 285 -1.98 4.86 12.65
C GLU A 285 -3.41 4.37 12.91
N PHE A 286 -4.24 4.28 11.85
CA PHE A 286 -5.60 3.77 11.95
C PHE A 286 -5.66 2.32 12.46
N LEU A 287 -4.77 1.43 12.00
CA LEU A 287 -4.70 0.06 12.51
C LEU A 287 -4.31 0.04 14.00
N LEU A 288 -3.33 0.86 14.40
CA LEU A 288 -2.84 0.91 15.78
C LEU A 288 -3.88 1.48 16.77
N VAL A 289 -4.58 2.56 16.41
CA VAL A 289 -5.62 3.14 17.29
C VAL A 289 -6.78 2.17 17.49
N ASN A 290 -7.06 1.32 16.50
CA ASN A 290 -8.00 0.21 16.58
C ASN A 290 -7.41 -1.05 17.25
N LYS A 291 -6.29 -0.93 17.96
CA LYS A 291 -5.65 -2.00 18.75
C LYS A 291 -5.11 -3.18 17.95
N MET A 292 -4.93 -3.05 16.64
CA MET A 292 -4.15 -4.04 15.90
C MET A 292 -2.72 -4.08 16.45
N ASP A 293 -2.22 -5.30 16.68
CA ASP A 293 -0.84 -5.49 17.16
C ASP A 293 0.18 -4.79 16.24
N PHE A 294 1.19 -4.17 16.85
CA PHE A 294 2.18 -3.35 16.15
C PHE A 294 2.96 -4.13 15.09
N PHE A 295 3.46 -5.32 15.43
CA PHE A 295 4.25 -6.14 14.51
C PHE A 295 3.35 -6.76 13.44
N LYS A 296 2.14 -7.19 13.78
CA LYS A 296 1.14 -7.66 12.82
C LYS A 296 0.78 -6.57 11.81
N ALA A 297 0.48 -5.35 12.26
CA ALA A 297 0.15 -4.23 11.39
C ALA A 297 1.33 -3.91 10.45
N ALA A 298 2.55 -3.81 10.99
CA ALA A 298 3.75 -3.53 10.19
C ALA A 298 3.98 -4.61 9.12
N ARG A 299 3.91 -5.91 9.50
CA ARG A 299 4.13 -7.03 8.56
C ARG A 299 2.97 -7.31 7.62
N SER A 300 1.77 -6.84 7.93
CA SER A 300 0.62 -6.93 7.01
C SER A 300 0.77 -5.91 5.87
N LEU A 301 1.28 -4.71 6.17
CA LEU A 301 1.53 -3.65 5.17
C LEU A 301 2.82 -3.91 4.37
N LEU A 302 3.89 -4.30 5.05
CA LEU A 302 5.23 -4.55 4.49
C LEU A 302 5.67 -6.00 4.76
N PRO A 303 5.06 -6.99 4.09
CA PRO A 303 5.39 -8.39 4.32
C PRO A 303 6.76 -8.77 3.74
N ALA A 304 7.41 -9.74 4.39
CA ALA A 304 8.59 -10.41 3.83
C ALA A 304 8.21 -11.22 2.56
N PRO A 305 9.15 -11.50 1.65
CA PRO A 305 8.87 -12.36 0.50
C PRO A 305 8.59 -13.80 0.97
N TRP A 306 7.35 -14.27 0.80
CA TRP A 306 6.90 -15.54 1.38
C TRP A 306 6.40 -16.55 0.34
N GLN A 307 5.83 -16.10 -0.79
CA GLN A 307 5.12 -16.98 -1.73
C GLN A 307 6.02 -18.05 -2.38
N ASN A 308 7.26 -17.69 -2.74
CA ASN A 308 8.22 -18.60 -3.36
C ASN A 308 9.44 -18.87 -2.45
N ALA A 309 9.26 -18.81 -1.13
CA ALA A 309 10.33 -19.03 -0.17
C ALA A 309 10.22 -20.43 0.45
N PRO A 310 10.75 -21.51 -0.17
CA PRO A 310 10.55 -22.89 0.31
C PRO A 310 11.18 -23.13 1.68
N GLN A 311 12.25 -22.40 2.02
CA GLN A 311 12.94 -22.51 3.31
C GLN A 311 12.22 -21.78 4.45
N MET A 312 11.17 -21.01 4.16
CA MET A 312 10.39 -20.34 5.20
C MET A 312 9.64 -21.36 6.05
N ASP A 313 9.65 -21.12 7.36
CA ASP A 313 8.88 -21.87 8.35
C ASP A 313 7.39 -21.95 7.93
N PRO A 314 6.75 -23.13 7.96
CA PRO A 314 5.37 -23.30 7.52
C PRO A 314 4.35 -22.49 8.32
N GLU A 315 4.53 -22.29 9.63
CA GLU A 315 3.62 -21.50 10.46
C GLU A 315 3.75 -20.01 10.13
N LEU A 316 4.97 -19.54 9.90
CA LEU A 316 5.19 -18.17 9.42
C LEU A 316 4.60 -17.95 8.03
N ARG A 317 4.75 -18.93 7.12
CA ARG A 317 4.11 -18.88 5.80
C ARG A 317 2.60 -18.77 5.92
N ALA A 318 2.01 -19.51 6.87
CA ALA A 318 0.57 -19.47 7.14
C ALA A 318 0.11 -18.09 7.60
N PHE A 319 0.86 -17.42 8.47
CA PHE A 319 0.57 -16.04 8.86
C PHE A 319 0.51 -15.11 7.64
N TYR A 320 1.53 -15.13 6.78
CA TYR A 320 1.56 -14.27 5.59
C TYR A 320 0.48 -14.63 4.57
N GLU A 321 0.21 -15.91 4.39
CA GLU A 321 -0.84 -16.40 3.49
C GLU A 321 -2.22 -15.95 3.95
N TYR A 322 -2.51 -16.11 5.25
CA TYR A 322 -3.71 -15.62 5.89
C TYR A 322 -3.86 -14.10 5.71
N LYS A 323 -2.84 -13.32 6.06
CA LYS A 323 -2.88 -11.85 5.93
C LYS A 323 -3.02 -11.39 4.48
N SER A 324 -2.46 -12.12 3.52
CA SER A 324 -2.56 -11.77 2.10
C SER A 324 -3.99 -11.80 1.52
N GLY A 325 -4.92 -12.46 2.21
CA GLY A 325 -6.34 -12.43 1.85
C GLY A 325 -7.00 -11.06 2.06
N SER A 326 -6.50 -10.30 3.04
CA SER A 326 -7.06 -9.02 3.47
C SER A 326 -6.12 -7.85 3.23
N PHE A 327 -4.82 -8.08 3.09
CA PHE A 327 -3.80 -7.06 2.88
C PHE A 327 -3.00 -7.32 1.61
N GLU A 328 -3.10 -6.41 0.66
CA GLU A 328 -2.11 -6.26 -0.40
C GLU A 328 -0.85 -5.56 0.15
N PRO A 329 0.35 -5.99 -0.30
CA PRO A 329 1.59 -5.30 0.02
C PRO A 329 1.59 -3.84 -0.44
N TRP A 330 2.18 -2.97 0.39
CA TRP A 330 2.60 -1.63 0.02
C TRP A 330 4.01 -1.74 -0.58
N ASP A 331 4.06 -2.07 -1.87
CA ASP A 331 5.29 -2.38 -2.60
C ASP A 331 6.06 -1.10 -2.97
N GLY A 332 7.37 -1.28 -3.16
CA GLY A 332 8.32 -0.24 -3.56
C GLY A 332 9.58 -0.26 -2.68
N PRO A 333 10.64 0.46 -3.05
CA PRO A 333 11.80 0.62 -2.18
C PRO A 333 11.37 1.25 -0.87
N ALA A 334 11.60 0.59 0.26
CA ALA A 334 11.21 1.14 1.55
C ALA A 334 12.13 0.66 2.67
N ALA A 335 12.67 1.62 3.42
CA ALA A 335 13.14 1.41 4.78
C ALA A 335 12.32 2.32 5.70
N VAL A 336 11.51 1.71 6.56
CA VAL A 336 10.51 2.42 7.36
C VAL A 336 10.82 2.25 8.84
N SER A 337 11.20 3.33 9.51
CA SER A 337 11.15 3.39 10.97
C SER A 337 9.73 3.66 11.40
N MET A 338 9.22 2.92 12.39
CA MET A 338 7.83 2.97 12.85
C MET A 338 7.79 3.04 14.39
N THR A 339 6.77 3.67 14.97
CA THR A 339 6.55 3.69 16.42
C THR A 339 5.09 3.87 16.79
N ASN A 340 4.68 3.33 17.95
CA ASN A 340 3.43 3.69 18.61
C ASN A 340 3.66 4.34 19.99
N GLY A 341 4.88 4.82 20.26
CA GLY A 341 5.30 5.38 21.54
C GLY A 341 5.81 4.35 22.55
N ARG A 342 5.45 3.07 22.44
CA ARG A 342 6.03 1.96 23.22
C ARG A 342 6.95 1.10 22.38
N TYR A 343 6.43 0.57 21.28
CA TYR A 343 7.21 -0.22 20.34
C TYR A 343 7.81 0.69 19.30
N ILE A 344 9.04 0.38 18.93
CA ILE A 344 9.72 0.95 17.78
C ILE A 344 10.09 -0.19 16.85
N GLY A 345 9.98 0.03 15.55
CA GLY A 345 10.38 -0.93 14.52
C GLY A 345 11.16 -0.27 13.39
N CYS A 346 12.01 -1.04 12.72
CA CYS A 346 12.53 -0.72 11.39
C CYS A 346 12.25 -1.91 10.48
N VAL A 347 11.49 -1.67 9.41
CA VAL A 347 11.10 -2.67 8.42
C VAL A 347 11.75 -2.35 7.09
N ILE A 348 12.30 -3.36 6.44
CA ILE A 348 12.82 -3.29 5.08
C ILE A 348 11.83 -3.92 4.10
N ASP A 349 11.66 -3.30 2.94
CA ASP A 349 10.84 -3.83 1.86
C ASP A 349 11.28 -5.24 1.43
N ARG A 350 10.36 -5.95 0.77
CA ARG A 350 10.58 -7.34 0.34
C ARG A 350 11.84 -7.55 -0.51
N ASN A 351 12.36 -6.53 -1.19
CA ASN A 351 13.50 -6.61 -2.10
C ASN A 351 14.78 -6.05 -1.47
N GLY A 352 14.70 -5.38 -0.32
CA GLY A 352 15.86 -4.80 0.35
C GLY A 352 16.49 -3.65 -0.41
N LEU A 353 15.67 -2.80 -1.04
CA LEU A 353 16.14 -1.79 -1.99
C LEU A 353 16.71 -0.54 -1.30
N ARG A 354 16.45 -0.36 0.00
CA ARG A 354 17.00 0.74 0.81
C ARG A 354 17.83 0.19 1.98
N PRO A 355 18.99 0.79 2.28
CA PRO A 355 19.86 0.30 3.34
C PRO A 355 19.33 0.68 4.73
N ALA A 356 19.39 -0.24 5.68
CA ALA A 356 19.30 0.05 7.11
C ALA A 356 20.39 -0.69 7.87
N LYS A 357 21.20 0.07 8.60
CA LYS A 357 22.33 -0.40 9.39
C LYS A 357 22.07 -0.08 10.86
N TYR A 358 22.43 -0.98 11.75
CA TYR A 358 22.22 -0.79 13.18
C TYR A 358 23.50 -0.93 14.00
N ILE A 359 23.54 -0.23 15.13
CA ILE A 359 24.59 -0.29 16.15
C ILE A 359 23.89 -0.40 17.51
N ILE A 360 24.32 -1.36 18.32
CA ILE A 360 23.97 -1.47 19.75
C ILE A 360 25.19 -1.12 20.56
N THR A 361 25.04 -0.23 21.54
CA THR A 361 26.14 0.29 22.36
C THR A 361 26.10 -0.23 23.80
N THR A 362 27.24 -0.12 24.49
CA THR A 362 27.41 -0.52 25.90
C THR A 362 26.59 0.32 26.86
N ASP A 363 26.22 1.55 26.47
CA ASP A 363 25.32 2.44 27.21
C ASP A 363 23.83 2.20 26.89
N ASN A 364 23.48 0.99 26.44
CA ASN A 364 22.11 0.55 26.14
C ASN A 364 21.39 1.43 25.12
N ARG A 365 22.05 1.84 24.03
CA ARG A 365 21.40 2.55 22.92
C ARG A 365 21.36 1.71 21.66
N LEU A 366 20.26 1.87 20.92
CA LEU A 366 20.06 1.34 19.58
C LEU A 366 20.05 2.52 18.59
N LEU A 367 20.98 2.49 17.65
CA LEU A 367 21.00 3.41 16.50
C LEU A 367 20.71 2.60 15.25
N ILE A 368 19.71 3.01 14.47
CA ILE A 368 19.46 2.52 13.12
C ILE A 368 19.55 3.70 12.16
N SER A 369 20.29 3.55 11.07
CA SER A 369 20.44 4.62 10.07
C SER A 369 20.71 4.04 8.68
N SER A 370 20.48 4.85 7.66
CA SER A 370 20.79 4.47 6.27
C SER A 370 22.29 4.23 6.03
N GLU A 371 23.16 4.84 6.85
CA GLU A 371 24.62 4.75 6.76
C GLU A 371 25.28 4.58 8.13
N TYR A 372 26.46 3.96 8.16
CA TYR A 372 27.33 4.03 9.34
C TYR A 372 28.04 5.39 9.39
N GLY A 373 28.47 5.83 10.57
CA GLY A 373 29.26 7.05 10.74
C GLY A 373 28.43 8.32 11.01
N VAL A 374 27.10 8.21 11.08
CA VAL A 374 26.22 9.31 11.50
C VAL A 374 26.50 9.76 12.94
N LEU A 375 27.05 8.88 13.77
CA LEU A 375 27.61 9.23 15.09
C LEU A 375 29.03 8.70 15.24
N LYS A 376 29.87 9.47 15.94
CA LYS A 376 31.22 9.04 16.31
C LYS A 376 31.11 8.25 17.61
N ILE A 377 30.99 6.93 17.48
CA ILE A 377 30.92 5.99 18.61
C ILE A 377 32.27 5.28 18.73
N PRO A 378 32.96 5.37 19.88
CA PRO A 378 34.18 4.61 20.14
C PRO A 378 33.97 3.11 19.91
N THR A 379 35.01 2.39 19.49
CA THR A 379 34.84 0.98 19.10
C THR A 379 34.59 0.09 20.32
N GLU A 380 35.19 0.46 21.45
CA GLU A 380 35.01 -0.12 22.77
C GLU A 380 33.58 0.01 23.31
N ASP A 381 32.82 1.01 22.84
CA ASP A 381 31.43 1.25 23.27
C ASP A 381 30.41 0.45 22.44
N ILE A 382 30.86 -0.42 21.54
CA ILE A 382 30.00 -1.09 20.57
C ILE A 382 29.88 -2.57 20.89
N VAL A 383 28.65 -2.95 21.23
CA VAL A 383 28.29 -4.34 21.53
C VAL A 383 28.03 -5.09 20.23
N GLU A 384 27.29 -4.49 19.30
CA GLU A 384 26.89 -5.14 18.05
C GLU A 384 26.79 -4.14 16.91
N ARG A 385 27.17 -4.55 15.69
CA ARG A 385 26.89 -3.84 14.43
C ARG A 385 26.32 -4.82 13.42
N GLY A 386 25.28 -4.40 12.70
CA GLY A 386 24.67 -5.22 11.67
C GLY A 386 23.86 -4.42 10.66
N ARG A 387 23.18 -5.12 9.75
CA ARG A 387 22.29 -4.52 8.77
C ARG A 387 21.06 -5.38 8.60
N LEU A 388 19.93 -4.75 8.28
CA LEU A 388 18.72 -5.46 7.89
C LEU A 388 18.82 -5.87 6.41
N GLN A 389 18.42 -7.10 6.12
CA GLN A 389 18.33 -7.65 4.76
C GLN A 389 16.90 -7.49 4.20
N SER A 390 16.72 -7.92 2.96
CA SER A 390 15.43 -7.96 2.26
C SER A 390 14.34 -8.62 3.12
N GLY A 391 13.24 -7.90 3.32
CA GLY A 391 12.11 -8.36 4.12
C GLY A 391 12.38 -8.54 5.61
N GLU A 392 13.51 -8.09 6.17
CA GLU A 392 13.77 -8.18 7.61
C GLU A 392 13.12 -7.04 8.40
N MET A 393 12.83 -7.32 9.67
CA MET A 393 12.39 -6.33 10.65
C MET A 393 13.23 -6.41 11.92
N MET A 394 13.51 -5.26 12.52
CA MET A 394 14.05 -5.15 13.88
C MET A 394 13.11 -4.32 14.73
N GLY A 395 12.91 -4.70 15.98
CA GLY A 395 12.01 -4.07 16.94
C GLY A 395 12.70 -3.72 18.24
N LEU A 396 12.06 -2.83 19.01
CA LEU A 396 12.43 -2.48 20.37
C LEU A 396 11.15 -2.28 21.18
N ASP A 397 11.01 -3.00 22.29
CA ASP A 397 10.00 -2.72 23.31
C ASP A 397 10.60 -1.84 24.40
N LEU A 398 10.17 -0.58 24.44
CA LEU A 398 10.61 0.39 25.44
C LEU A 398 10.06 0.11 26.85
N LYS A 399 8.99 -0.68 26.98
CA LYS A 399 8.44 -1.03 28.29
C LYS A 399 9.33 -2.04 29.00
N ASP A 400 9.75 -3.08 28.27
CA ASP A 400 10.51 -4.21 28.82
C ASP A 400 12.02 -4.07 28.56
N GLY A 401 12.43 -3.05 27.80
CA GLY A 401 13.83 -2.76 27.51
C GLY A 401 14.49 -3.82 26.63
N ARG A 402 13.77 -4.31 25.62
CA ARG A 402 14.19 -5.48 24.84
C ARG A 402 14.24 -5.19 23.35
N VAL A 403 15.42 -5.42 22.76
CA VAL A 403 15.59 -5.48 21.31
C VAL A 403 15.06 -6.82 20.79
N LEU A 404 14.24 -6.76 19.74
CA LEU A 404 13.65 -7.89 19.05
C LEU A 404 14.27 -7.98 17.65
N LYS A 405 15.05 -9.03 17.39
CA LYS A 405 15.59 -9.31 16.05
C LYS A 405 14.53 -10.00 15.17
N ASN A 406 14.81 -10.09 13.87
CA ASN A 406 13.88 -10.64 12.87
C ASN A 406 13.27 -11.98 13.30
N GLU A 407 14.09 -12.97 13.66
CA GLU A 407 13.60 -14.30 14.08
C GLU A 407 12.69 -14.25 15.31
N GLN A 408 12.92 -13.32 16.24
CA GLN A 408 12.08 -13.19 17.44
C GLN A 408 10.71 -12.60 17.08
N ILE A 409 10.67 -11.65 16.15
CA ILE A 409 9.43 -11.08 15.62
C ILE A 409 8.67 -12.13 14.81
N ASP A 410 9.36 -12.85 13.93
CA ASP A 410 8.75 -13.89 13.11
C ASP A 410 8.17 -15.04 13.98
N ASN A 411 8.88 -15.43 15.04
CA ASN A 411 8.37 -16.40 16.02
C ASN A 411 7.17 -15.86 16.81
N TYR A 412 7.17 -14.58 17.17
CA TYR A 412 6.01 -13.94 17.82
C TYR A 412 4.77 -13.99 16.92
N LEU A 413 4.92 -13.62 15.64
CA LEU A 413 3.80 -13.53 14.69
C LEU A 413 3.18 -14.88 14.39
N LYS A 414 3.99 -15.93 14.25
CA LYS A 414 3.49 -17.27 13.91
C LYS A 414 2.84 -18.00 15.10
N GLN A 415 3.20 -17.64 16.34
CA GLN A 415 2.68 -18.28 17.56
C GLN A 415 1.39 -17.65 18.09
N ASP A 416 1.06 -16.43 17.65
CA ASP A 416 -0.08 -15.70 18.22
C ASP A 416 -1.44 -16.32 17.89
N THR A 417 -1.56 -17.00 16.74
CA THR A 417 -2.85 -17.51 16.27
C THR A 417 -2.67 -18.78 15.43
N GLN A 418 -3.68 -19.64 15.41
CA GLN A 418 -3.67 -20.91 14.68
C GLN A 418 -3.99 -20.73 13.19
N TYR A 419 -3.22 -19.87 12.50
CA TYR A 419 -3.46 -19.53 11.09
C TYR A 419 -3.50 -20.76 10.17
N ASN A 420 -2.59 -21.71 10.40
CA ASN A 420 -2.55 -22.98 9.66
C ASN A 420 -3.87 -23.76 9.75
N GLN A 421 -4.49 -23.80 10.93
CA GLN A 421 -5.75 -24.49 11.13
C GLN A 421 -6.85 -23.84 10.27
N TRP A 422 -6.99 -22.52 10.36
CA TRP A 422 -8.02 -21.79 9.60
C TRP A 422 -7.82 -21.91 8.09
N LEU A 423 -6.57 -21.84 7.61
CA LEU A 423 -6.26 -22.05 6.19
C LEU A 423 -6.66 -23.47 5.74
N ASN A 424 -6.30 -24.50 6.51
CA ASN A 424 -6.64 -25.89 6.17
C ASN A 424 -8.15 -26.16 6.19
N GLU A 425 -8.88 -25.50 7.09
CA GLU A 425 -10.33 -25.69 7.24
C GLU A 425 -11.16 -24.92 6.21
N LYS A 426 -10.69 -23.75 5.75
CA LYS A 426 -11.51 -22.78 5.00
C LYS A 426 -10.95 -22.39 3.63
N MET A 427 -9.65 -22.49 3.40
CA MET A 427 -9.05 -22.08 2.13
C MET A 427 -9.08 -23.22 1.12
N VAL A 428 -9.63 -22.95 -0.06
CA VAL A 428 -9.71 -23.94 -1.14
C VAL A 428 -8.73 -23.57 -2.25
N TYR A 429 -7.73 -24.42 -2.46
CA TYR A 429 -6.80 -24.30 -3.58
C TYR A 429 -7.40 -24.94 -4.84
N LEU A 430 -7.88 -24.14 -5.80
CA LEU A 430 -8.60 -24.66 -6.96
C LEU A 430 -7.77 -25.64 -7.80
N GLN A 431 -6.44 -25.47 -7.84
CA GLN A 431 -5.56 -26.41 -8.54
C GLN A 431 -5.56 -27.84 -7.95
N GLU A 432 -5.90 -28.01 -6.67
CA GLU A 432 -5.95 -29.31 -5.99
C GLU A 432 -7.30 -30.00 -6.19
N GLN A 433 -8.32 -29.25 -6.61
CA GLN A 433 -9.69 -29.75 -6.83
C GLN A 433 -9.93 -30.25 -8.25
N VAL A 434 -8.92 -30.18 -9.13
CA VAL A 434 -9.03 -30.63 -10.52
C VAL A 434 -8.90 -32.15 -10.57
N ASN A 435 -10.03 -32.86 -10.70
CA ASN A 435 -10.08 -34.33 -10.72
C ASN A 435 -9.43 -34.96 -11.96
N THR A 436 -9.53 -34.29 -13.12
CA THR A 436 -9.01 -34.79 -14.39
C THR A 436 -8.07 -33.75 -15.00
N PRO A 437 -6.79 -34.07 -15.24
CA PRO A 437 -5.81 -33.12 -15.78
C PRO A 437 -5.97 -32.95 -17.30
N VAL A 438 -7.20 -32.96 -17.81
CA VAL A 438 -7.50 -32.75 -19.23
C VAL A 438 -7.99 -31.32 -19.38
N SER A 439 -7.23 -30.49 -20.12
CA SER A 439 -7.73 -29.15 -20.43
C SER A 439 -8.81 -29.19 -21.49
N THR A 440 -9.92 -28.51 -21.22
CA THR A 440 -11.03 -28.32 -22.16
C THR A 440 -11.07 -26.87 -22.63
N ILE A 441 -11.87 -26.61 -23.66
CA ILE A 441 -12.13 -25.27 -24.20
C ILE A 441 -13.63 -25.09 -24.45
N ASP A 442 -14.05 -23.87 -24.75
CA ASP A 442 -15.35 -23.66 -25.36
C ASP A 442 -15.28 -24.09 -26.83
N GLU A 443 -16.18 -24.97 -27.24
CA GLU A 443 -16.26 -25.41 -28.63
C GLU A 443 -17.09 -24.38 -29.41
N ILE A 444 -16.49 -23.80 -30.44
CA ILE A 444 -17.12 -22.80 -31.30
C ILE A 444 -17.02 -23.31 -32.74
N GLU A 445 -18.15 -23.30 -33.44
CA GLU A 445 -18.22 -23.64 -34.87
C GLU A 445 -17.25 -22.77 -35.69
N LYS A 446 -16.60 -23.36 -36.70
CA LYS A 446 -15.47 -22.72 -37.37
C LYS A 446 -15.83 -21.35 -37.96
N SER A 447 -16.97 -21.24 -38.65
CA SER A 447 -17.42 -19.98 -39.26
C SER A 447 -17.73 -18.90 -38.23
N GLU A 448 -18.21 -19.30 -37.06
CA GLU A 448 -18.46 -18.39 -35.94
C GLU A 448 -17.14 -17.94 -35.30
N LEU A 449 -16.19 -18.87 -35.09
CA LEU A 449 -14.87 -18.58 -34.56
C LEU A 449 -14.14 -17.54 -35.41
N GLU A 450 -14.09 -17.72 -36.73
CA GLU A 450 -13.46 -16.75 -37.64
C GLU A 450 -14.15 -15.38 -37.59
N SER A 451 -15.46 -15.34 -37.41
CA SER A 451 -16.22 -14.09 -37.29
C SER A 451 -15.93 -13.38 -35.97
N LYS A 452 -15.88 -14.11 -34.86
CA LYS A 452 -15.49 -13.57 -33.55
C LYS A 452 -14.02 -13.12 -33.54
N GLN A 453 -13.11 -13.88 -34.13
CA GLN A 453 -11.71 -13.49 -34.29
C GLN A 453 -11.58 -12.15 -35.03
N ARG A 454 -12.28 -11.97 -36.15
CA ARG A 454 -12.32 -10.68 -36.87
C ARG A 454 -12.88 -9.56 -36.00
N TYR A 455 -13.95 -9.82 -35.25
CA TYR A 455 -14.59 -8.82 -34.38
C TYR A 455 -13.62 -8.33 -33.28
N PHE A 456 -12.88 -9.25 -32.65
CA PHE A 456 -11.91 -8.97 -31.59
C PHE A 456 -10.50 -8.66 -32.12
N ASN A 457 -10.35 -8.31 -33.40
CA ASN A 457 -9.05 -8.01 -34.05
C ASN A 457 -7.97 -9.09 -33.90
N ILE A 458 -8.34 -10.36 -33.84
CA ILE A 458 -7.41 -11.48 -33.99
C ILE A 458 -7.13 -11.65 -35.49
N THR A 459 -6.16 -10.90 -35.99
CA THR A 459 -5.73 -10.91 -37.40
C THR A 459 -4.74 -12.04 -37.68
N HIS A 460 -4.46 -12.33 -38.95
CA HIS A 460 -3.37 -13.25 -39.31
C HIS A 460 -2.03 -12.86 -38.71
N GLU A 461 -1.74 -11.56 -38.61
CA GLU A 461 -0.52 -11.06 -37.97
C GLU A 461 -0.49 -11.39 -36.47
N ILE A 462 -1.62 -11.27 -35.77
CA ILE A 462 -1.71 -11.69 -34.35
C ILE A 462 -1.52 -13.20 -34.23
N LEU A 463 -2.09 -14.01 -35.13
CA LEU A 463 -1.88 -15.45 -35.13
C LEU A 463 -0.39 -15.80 -35.28
N ASP A 464 0.27 -15.21 -36.28
CA ASP A 464 1.64 -15.57 -36.67
C ASP A 464 2.71 -14.92 -35.78
N GLN A 465 2.53 -13.66 -35.38
CA GLN A 465 3.53 -12.91 -34.63
C GLN A 465 3.31 -12.93 -33.12
N VAL A 466 2.09 -13.20 -32.63
CA VAL A 466 1.80 -13.16 -31.17
C VAL A 466 1.47 -14.55 -30.64
N ILE A 467 0.47 -15.24 -31.23
CA ILE A 467 -0.01 -16.53 -30.72
C ILE A 467 0.96 -17.67 -31.02
N GLU A 468 1.50 -17.74 -32.24
CA GLU A 468 2.40 -18.80 -32.67
C GLU A 468 3.70 -18.88 -31.83
N PRO A 469 4.38 -17.76 -31.48
CA PRO A 469 5.51 -17.80 -30.55
C PRO A 469 5.14 -18.33 -29.17
N MET A 470 3.96 -17.95 -28.63
CA MET A 470 3.49 -18.47 -27.36
C MET A 470 3.23 -19.98 -27.41
N LEU A 471 2.73 -20.50 -28.54
CA LEU A 471 2.53 -21.93 -28.75
C LEU A 471 3.85 -22.70 -28.79
N LYS A 472 4.81 -22.19 -29.56
CA LYS A 472 6.10 -22.84 -29.80
C LYS A 472 6.96 -22.82 -28.55
N ASP A 473 7.21 -21.62 -28.02
CA ASP A 473 8.25 -21.37 -27.03
C ASP A 473 7.70 -21.15 -25.61
N GLY A 474 6.39 -20.99 -25.46
CA GLY A 474 5.78 -20.66 -24.15
C GLY A 474 6.18 -19.28 -23.64
N LYS A 475 6.56 -18.38 -24.55
CA LYS A 475 7.03 -17.02 -24.28
C LYS A 475 6.31 -16.05 -25.21
N GLU A 476 6.20 -14.81 -24.80
CA GLU A 476 5.78 -13.74 -25.70
C GLU A 476 6.75 -13.59 -26.88
N ALA A 477 6.25 -12.99 -27.94
CA ALA A 477 7.04 -12.71 -29.13
C ALA A 477 8.17 -11.71 -28.85
N THR A 478 9.31 -11.93 -29.50
CA THR A 478 10.40 -10.95 -29.54
C THR A 478 10.46 -10.33 -30.93
N GLY A 479 10.37 -9.00 -30.99
CA GLY A 479 10.52 -8.20 -32.21
C GLY A 479 11.69 -7.22 -32.11
N SER A 480 11.87 -6.41 -33.16
CA SER A 480 12.88 -5.35 -33.24
C SER A 480 12.34 -4.16 -34.02
N MET A 481 13.07 -3.03 -34.00
CA MET A 481 12.65 -1.71 -34.53
C MET A 481 11.62 -1.01 -33.62
N GLY A 482 11.40 0.28 -33.86
CA GLY A 482 10.38 1.07 -33.15
C GLY A 482 8.98 0.81 -33.72
N ASP A 483 7.96 1.11 -32.91
CA ASP A 483 6.56 1.15 -33.38
C ASP A 483 6.36 2.39 -34.27
N ASP A 484 6.32 2.17 -35.58
CA ASP A 484 6.10 3.21 -36.60
C ASP A 484 4.62 3.36 -36.98
N THR A 485 3.72 2.64 -36.29
CA THR A 485 2.28 2.73 -36.54
C THR A 485 1.69 3.99 -35.88
N PRO A 486 0.61 4.57 -36.45
CA PRO A 486 -0.08 5.68 -35.81
C PRO A 486 -0.58 5.30 -34.41
N LEU A 487 -0.51 6.24 -33.46
CA LEU A 487 -1.16 6.09 -32.16
C LEU A 487 -2.63 5.71 -32.35
N ALA A 488 -3.20 4.94 -31.42
CA ALA A 488 -4.53 4.36 -31.57
C ALA A 488 -5.62 5.39 -31.95
N ALA A 489 -5.56 6.58 -31.34
CA ALA A 489 -6.48 7.70 -31.62
C ALA A 489 -6.38 8.27 -33.05
N PHE A 490 -5.25 8.11 -33.73
CA PHE A 490 -5.01 8.58 -35.10
C PHE A 490 -5.06 7.47 -36.15
N SER A 491 -5.29 6.23 -35.73
CA SER A 491 -5.34 5.11 -36.65
C SER A 491 -6.57 5.17 -37.54
N LYS A 492 -6.39 4.88 -38.83
CA LYS A 492 -7.49 4.69 -39.79
C LYS A 492 -8.05 3.26 -39.76
N LYS A 493 -7.49 2.39 -38.92
CA LYS A 493 -7.91 1.00 -38.73
C LYS A 493 -8.52 0.86 -37.34
N GLN A 494 -9.47 -0.05 -37.19
CA GLN A 494 -10.01 -0.39 -35.87
C GLN A 494 -8.88 -0.91 -34.99
N ARG A 495 -8.70 -0.29 -33.83
CA ARG A 495 -7.74 -0.70 -32.79
C ARG A 495 -8.49 -1.30 -31.61
N ASN A 496 -7.80 -2.09 -30.80
CA ASN A 496 -8.39 -2.57 -29.55
C ASN A 496 -8.52 -1.42 -28.56
N PHE A 497 -9.52 -1.50 -27.68
CA PHE A 497 -9.72 -0.45 -26.68
C PHE A 497 -8.53 -0.33 -25.72
N THR A 498 -7.82 -1.42 -25.47
CA THR A 498 -6.60 -1.44 -24.64
C THR A 498 -5.42 -0.73 -25.30
N ASP A 499 -5.40 -0.54 -26.62
CA ASP A 499 -4.26 0.08 -27.33
C ASP A 499 -4.08 1.57 -26.99
N PHE A 500 -5.13 2.19 -26.45
CA PHE A 500 -5.14 3.55 -25.90
C PHE A 500 -4.39 3.65 -24.57
N PHE A 501 -4.14 2.53 -23.88
CA PHE A 501 -3.53 2.52 -22.55
C PHE A 501 -2.04 2.17 -22.69
N LYS A 502 -1.15 3.12 -22.43
CA LYS A 502 0.30 2.90 -22.46
C LYS A 502 0.80 2.58 -21.05
N GLN A 503 1.54 1.48 -20.91
CA GLN A 503 2.06 1.06 -19.61
C GLN A 503 3.01 2.11 -19.04
N LYS A 504 2.75 2.58 -17.81
CA LYS A 504 3.74 3.36 -17.06
C LYS A 504 4.91 2.45 -16.67
N PHE A 505 6.09 3.05 -16.49
CA PHE A 505 7.28 2.36 -16.03
C PHE A 505 8.11 3.28 -15.15
N ALA A 506 8.86 2.70 -14.24
CA ALA A 506 9.66 3.44 -13.28
C ALA A 506 10.94 4.00 -13.94
N GLN A 507 11.28 5.24 -13.60
CA GLN A 507 12.52 5.89 -14.01
C GLN A 507 13.06 6.71 -12.84
N VAL A 508 14.31 6.47 -12.45
CA VAL A 508 15.06 7.19 -11.40
C VAL A 508 14.51 7.02 -9.98
N THR A 509 13.24 7.34 -9.73
CA THR A 509 12.65 7.44 -8.39
C THR A 509 12.59 6.09 -7.67
N ASN A 510 12.24 5.05 -8.41
CA ASN A 510 12.28 3.66 -7.99
C ASN A 510 12.86 2.73 -9.09
N PRO A 511 13.53 1.62 -8.73
CA PRO A 511 14.07 0.69 -9.70
C PRO A 511 13.01 -0.35 -10.15
N PRO A 512 13.06 -0.80 -11.41
CA PRO A 512 12.32 -1.99 -11.83
C PRO A 512 12.90 -3.26 -11.19
N ILE A 513 12.12 -4.34 -11.19
CA ILE A 513 12.54 -5.68 -10.72
C ILE A 513 12.90 -6.55 -11.93
N ASP A 514 13.85 -7.48 -11.78
CA ASP A 514 14.12 -8.52 -12.78
C ASP A 514 13.13 -9.69 -12.61
N PRO A 515 12.13 -9.85 -13.50
CA PRO A 515 11.08 -10.86 -13.35
C PRO A 515 11.55 -12.30 -13.59
N ILE A 516 12.81 -12.47 -14.02
CA ILE A 516 13.43 -13.77 -14.30
C ILE A 516 14.35 -14.15 -13.15
N ARG A 517 15.29 -13.28 -12.80
CA ARG A 517 16.33 -13.55 -11.78
C ARG A 517 15.81 -13.37 -10.36
N GLU A 518 14.89 -12.44 -10.15
CA GLU A 518 14.30 -12.12 -8.84
C GLU A 518 12.87 -12.64 -8.71
N LYS A 519 12.51 -13.67 -9.50
CA LYS A 519 11.17 -14.28 -9.47
C LYS A 519 10.72 -14.71 -8.07
N VAL A 520 11.65 -15.00 -7.16
CA VAL A 520 11.36 -15.40 -5.78
C VAL A 520 10.47 -14.40 -5.04
N VAL A 521 10.64 -13.09 -5.30
CA VAL A 521 9.87 -12.03 -4.64
C VAL A 521 8.52 -11.76 -5.30
N MET A 522 8.31 -12.26 -6.53
CA MET A 522 7.16 -11.96 -7.37
C MET A 522 6.03 -12.99 -7.24
N SER A 523 4.78 -12.56 -7.39
CA SER A 523 3.64 -13.47 -7.34
C SER A 523 2.45 -13.03 -8.19
N LEU A 524 1.84 -13.99 -8.88
CA LEU A 524 0.57 -13.86 -9.58
C LEU A 524 -0.58 -14.55 -8.84
N ASN A 525 -0.35 -14.98 -7.60
CA ASN A 525 -1.40 -15.63 -6.81
C ASN A 525 -2.57 -14.67 -6.62
N THR A 526 -3.78 -15.18 -6.77
CA THR A 526 -4.99 -14.43 -6.47
C THR A 526 -6.05 -15.32 -5.85
N SER A 527 -7.03 -14.70 -5.23
CA SER A 527 -8.06 -15.41 -4.48
C SER A 527 -9.41 -14.71 -4.63
N PHE A 528 -10.47 -15.51 -4.63
CA PHE A 528 -11.85 -15.07 -4.80
C PHE A 528 -12.61 -15.21 -3.49
N GLY A 529 -13.54 -14.28 -3.26
CA GLY A 529 -14.31 -14.19 -2.02
C GLY A 529 -14.36 -12.76 -1.47
N GLU A 530 -15.18 -12.61 -0.44
CA GLU A 530 -15.37 -11.37 0.31
C GLU A 530 -14.12 -11.02 1.14
N LEU A 531 -13.86 -9.71 1.27
CA LEU A 531 -12.93 -9.16 2.24
C LEU A 531 -13.72 -8.79 3.50
N THR A 532 -13.27 -9.31 4.64
CA THR A 532 -13.91 -9.21 5.95
C THR A 532 -13.20 -8.17 6.84
N ASN A 533 -13.61 -8.06 8.11
CA ASN A 533 -13.07 -7.07 9.04
C ASN A 533 -11.56 -7.24 9.27
N ILE A 534 -10.75 -6.28 8.82
CA ILE A 534 -9.29 -6.36 8.88
C ILE A 534 -8.69 -6.14 10.28
N LEU A 535 -9.50 -5.64 11.22
CA LEU A 535 -9.04 -5.24 12.56
C LEU A 535 -8.94 -6.43 13.53
N GLU A 536 -9.62 -7.53 13.23
CA GLU A 536 -9.66 -8.74 14.05
C GLU A 536 -9.22 -9.95 13.24
N ASP A 537 -8.54 -10.89 13.91
CA ASP A 537 -8.14 -12.17 13.31
C ASP A 537 -9.22 -13.23 13.61
N ASP A 538 -9.89 -13.72 12.57
CA ASP A 538 -10.83 -14.83 12.64
C ASP A 538 -10.73 -15.80 11.43
N ALA A 539 -11.40 -16.95 11.52
CA ALA A 539 -11.36 -17.96 10.47
C ALA A 539 -12.00 -17.53 9.14
N THR A 540 -12.85 -16.51 9.11
CA THR A 540 -13.55 -16.05 7.89
C THR A 540 -12.59 -15.46 6.87
N HIS A 541 -11.47 -14.87 7.30
CA HIS A 541 -10.44 -14.34 6.41
C HIS A 541 -9.80 -15.43 5.55
N ALA A 542 -9.78 -16.68 6.04
CA ALA A 542 -9.27 -17.83 5.33
C ALA A 542 -10.27 -18.42 4.32
N GLN A 543 -11.55 -18.01 4.34
CA GLN A 543 -12.58 -18.53 3.44
C GLN A 543 -12.44 -17.93 2.04
N ARG A 544 -11.48 -18.45 1.26
CA ARG A 544 -11.20 -17.99 -0.09
C ARG A 544 -10.94 -19.14 -1.07
N LEU A 545 -11.35 -18.94 -2.32
CA LEU A 545 -10.93 -19.79 -3.44
C LEU A 545 -9.64 -19.25 -4.02
N LYS A 546 -8.53 -19.99 -3.93
CA LYS A 546 -7.20 -19.52 -4.33
C LYS A 546 -6.73 -20.15 -5.64
N VAL A 547 -6.07 -19.34 -6.47
CA VAL A 547 -5.40 -19.73 -7.71
C VAL A 547 -4.00 -19.13 -7.80
N VAL A 548 -3.12 -19.81 -8.52
CA VAL A 548 -1.72 -19.38 -8.73
C VAL A 548 -1.53 -18.34 -9.84
N SER A 549 -2.60 -17.99 -10.57
CA SER A 549 -2.57 -17.04 -11.68
C SER A 549 -3.96 -16.43 -11.87
N PRO A 550 -4.05 -15.14 -12.22
CA PRO A 550 -5.32 -14.52 -12.59
C PRO A 550 -5.82 -15.01 -13.96
N ILE A 551 -4.98 -15.64 -14.78
CA ILE A 551 -5.37 -16.22 -16.06
C ILE A 551 -5.89 -17.64 -15.82
N LEU A 552 -7.21 -17.75 -15.82
CA LEU A 552 -7.93 -18.99 -15.52
C LEU A 552 -7.87 -19.94 -16.71
N SER A 553 -7.72 -21.24 -16.43
CA SER A 553 -8.08 -22.28 -17.40
C SER A 553 -9.58 -22.57 -17.30
N LYS A 554 -10.15 -23.26 -18.30
CA LYS A 554 -11.57 -23.62 -18.28
C LYS A 554 -11.92 -24.43 -17.04
N GLU A 555 -11.11 -25.43 -16.71
CA GLU A 555 -11.31 -26.27 -15.52
C GLU A 555 -11.37 -25.44 -14.22
N LYS A 556 -10.47 -24.47 -14.06
CA LYS A 556 -10.45 -23.60 -12.87
C LYS A 556 -11.63 -22.64 -12.85
N PHE A 557 -12.05 -22.16 -14.01
CA PHE A 557 -13.24 -21.32 -14.15
C PHE A 557 -14.50 -22.12 -13.82
N ASP A 558 -14.66 -23.32 -14.37
CA ASP A 558 -15.79 -24.21 -14.12
C ASP A 558 -15.86 -24.61 -12.64
N LEU A 559 -14.73 -25.00 -12.02
CA LEU A 559 -14.66 -25.26 -10.58
C LEU A 559 -15.15 -24.07 -9.75
N LEU A 560 -14.77 -22.86 -10.13
CA LEU A 560 -15.23 -21.65 -9.46
C LEU A 560 -16.75 -21.46 -9.60
N LEU A 561 -17.34 -21.82 -10.75
CA LEU A 561 -18.79 -21.84 -10.91
C LEU A 561 -19.46 -22.92 -10.05
N GLU A 562 -18.84 -24.10 -9.89
CA GLU A 562 -19.36 -25.17 -9.02
C GLU A 562 -19.53 -24.69 -7.57
N PHE A 563 -18.58 -23.91 -7.05
CA PHE A 563 -18.69 -23.32 -5.70
C PHE A 563 -19.79 -22.24 -5.60
N GLY A 564 -20.14 -21.59 -6.71
CA GLY A 564 -21.08 -20.48 -6.73
C GLY A 564 -22.50 -20.82 -7.19
N ASP A 565 -22.74 -22.03 -7.71
CA ASP A 565 -24.04 -22.49 -8.21
C ASP A 565 -24.83 -23.22 -7.11
N THR A 566 -25.98 -22.68 -6.72
CA THR A 566 -26.87 -23.24 -5.68
C THR A 566 -27.33 -24.67 -5.95
N LYS A 567 -27.20 -25.16 -7.19
CA LYS A 567 -27.56 -26.52 -7.58
C LYS A 567 -26.41 -27.52 -7.46
N ASN A 568 -25.19 -27.05 -7.23
CA ASN A 568 -24.00 -27.90 -7.18
C ASN A 568 -23.71 -28.39 -5.75
N PRO A 569 -23.24 -29.64 -5.56
CA PRO A 569 -22.86 -30.14 -4.23
C PRO A 569 -21.73 -29.38 -3.53
N LYS A 570 -20.86 -28.69 -4.29
CA LYS A 570 -19.76 -27.86 -3.74
C LYS A 570 -20.19 -26.44 -3.39
N TYR A 571 -21.47 -26.10 -3.55
CA TYR A 571 -21.97 -24.76 -3.32
C TYR A 571 -21.65 -24.26 -1.91
N GLU A 572 -21.13 -23.03 -1.84
CA GLU A 572 -21.03 -22.27 -0.61
C GLU A 572 -21.61 -20.87 -0.83
N ALA A 573 -22.48 -20.43 0.09
CA ALA A 573 -23.16 -19.14 -0.03
C ALA A 573 -22.20 -17.93 -0.14
N CYS A 574 -21.00 -18.02 0.46
CA CYS A 574 -19.95 -17.01 0.37
C CYS A 574 -19.30 -16.88 -1.03
N TYR A 575 -19.60 -17.80 -1.95
CA TYR A 575 -19.11 -17.80 -3.33
C TYR A 575 -20.22 -17.68 -4.37
N GLN A 576 -21.46 -17.38 -3.95
CA GLN A 576 -22.60 -17.30 -4.86
C GLN A 576 -22.28 -16.45 -6.10
N ALA A 577 -22.39 -17.08 -7.26
CA ALA A 577 -21.93 -16.53 -8.53
C ALA A 577 -23.12 -16.19 -9.44
N LYS A 578 -22.99 -15.12 -10.23
CA LYS A 578 -23.95 -14.78 -11.29
C LYS A 578 -23.23 -14.27 -12.53
N SER A 579 -23.68 -14.72 -13.69
CA SER A 579 -23.19 -14.28 -15.00
C SER A 579 -24.05 -13.18 -15.58
N TYR A 580 -23.38 -12.18 -16.17
CA TYR A 580 -23.98 -11.01 -16.76
C TYR A 580 -23.41 -10.80 -18.16
N GLY A 581 -24.30 -10.77 -19.16
CA GLY A 581 -23.92 -10.50 -20.53
C GLY A 581 -23.43 -9.07 -20.70
N THR A 582 -22.28 -8.88 -21.36
CA THR A 582 -21.66 -7.56 -21.60
C THR A 582 -21.85 -7.07 -23.04
N THR A 583 -22.95 -7.46 -23.68
CA THR A 583 -23.28 -7.06 -25.04
C THR A 583 -24.41 -6.03 -25.10
N PHE A 584 -24.43 -5.21 -26.15
CA PHE A 584 -25.46 -4.21 -26.40
C PHE A 584 -25.95 -4.27 -27.86
N THR A 585 -27.19 -3.83 -28.10
CA THR A 585 -27.80 -3.78 -29.45
C THR A 585 -28.03 -2.36 -29.94
N SER A 586 -28.33 -1.43 -29.03
CA SER A 586 -28.70 -0.04 -29.35
C SER A 586 -27.69 0.97 -28.80
N ASN A 587 -27.85 1.40 -27.55
CA ASN A 587 -27.04 2.43 -26.91
C ASN A 587 -26.06 1.82 -25.90
N LEU A 588 -24.76 2.01 -26.14
CA LEU A 588 -23.69 1.48 -25.28
C LEU A 588 -23.75 2.07 -23.86
N GLU A 589 -23.89 3.39 -23.74
CA GLU A 589 -23.85 4.09 -22.45
C GLU A 589 -25.01 3.68 -21.54
N THR A 590 -26.23 3.68 -22.08
CA THR A 590 -27.42 3.25 -21.33
C THR A 590 -27.31 1.79 -20.91
N THR A 591 -26.91 0.90 -21.83
CA THR A 591 -26.74 -0.53 -21.52
C THR A 591 -25.70 -0.74 -20.43
N LEU A 592 -24.57 -0.03 -20.48
CA LEU A 592 -23.52 -0.11 -19.46
C LEU A 592 -24.04 0.34 -18.08
N LYS A 593 -24.72 1.49 -18.01
CA LYS A 593 -25.27 2.01 -16.75
C LYS A 593 -26.32 1.08 -16.15
N ASP A 594 -27.23 0.56 -16.99
CA ASP A 594 -28.29 -0.36 -16.55
C ASP A 594 -27.73 -1.71 -16.07
N LEU A 595 -26.72 -2.23 -16.78
CA LEU A 595 -25.99 -3.43 -16.39
C LEU A 595 -25.34 -3.24 -15.01
N VAL A 596 -24.58 -2.17 -14.81
CA VAL A 596 -23.89 -1.91 -13.54
C VAL A 596 -24.88 -1.70 -12.40
N LYS A 597 -25.97 -0.96 -12.63
CA LYS A 597 -27.06 -0.81 -11.66
C LYS A 597 -27.65 -2.16 -11.25
N THR A 598 -27.92 -3.03 -12.22
CA THR A 598 -28.46 -4.38 -11.98
C THR A 598 -27.50 -5.19 -11.10
N ILE A 599 -26.21 -5.19 -11.43
CA ILE A 599 -25.19 -5.90 -10.65
C ILE A 599 -25.13 -5.39 -9.20
N ILE A 600 -25.14 -4.08 -8.98
CA ILE A 600 -25.13 -3.47 -7.64
C ILE A 600 -26.35 -3.89 -6.82
N THR A 601 -27.53 -3.89 -7.44
CA THR A 601 -28.77 -4.38 -6.81
C THR A 601 -28.63 -5.87 -6.45
N ASP A 602 -28.15 -6.70 -7.37
CA ASP A 602 -27.99 -8.14 -7.12
C ASP A 602 -26.97 -8.45 -6.01
N VAL A 603 -25.86 -7.69 -5.93
CA VAL A 603 -24.89 -7.80 -4.84
C VAL A 603 -25.53 -7.45 -3.49
N LYS A 604 -26.40 -6.44 -3.47
CA LYS A 604 -27.09 -5.99 -2.25
C LYS A 604 -28.18 -6.94 -1.78
N GLU A 605 -29.04 -7.36 -2.72
CA GLU A 605 -30.32 -8.00 -2.42
C GLU A 605 -30.26 -9.52 -2.60
N SER A 606 -29.52 -9.99 -3.61
CA SER A 606 -29.40 -11.43 -3.92
C SER A 606 -28.12 -12.07 -3.37
N GLY A 607 -27.28 -11.29 -2.67
CA GLY A 607 -26.08 -11.79 -2.01
C GLY A 607 -24.97 -12.26 -2.95
N ILE A 608 -24.92 -11.78 -4.19
CA ILE A 608 -23.88 -12.19 -5.16
C ILE A 608 -22.49 -11.79 -4.66
N LYS A 609 -21.56 -12.76 -4.65
CA LYS A 609 -20.15 -12.61 -4.22
C LYS A 609 -19.16 -12.76 -5.36
N ILE A 610 -19.56 -13.46 -6.43
CA ILE A 610 -18.74 -13.62 -7.63
C ILE A 610 -19.51 -13.08 -8.84
N ILE A 611 -18.98 -12.02 -9.43
CA ILE A 611 -19.55 -11.37 -10.62
C ILE A 611 -18.80 -11.89 -11.84
N ILE A 612 -19.53 -12.53 -12.76
CA ILE A 612 -18.97 -13.02 -14.03
C ILE A 612 -19.46 -12.10 -15.14
N LEU A 613 -18.54 -11.38 -15.77
CA LEU A 613 -18.79 -10.51 -16.91
C LEU A 613 -18.48 -11.28 -18.19
N ASP A 614 -19.48 -11.49 -19.04
CA ASP A 614 -19.43 -12.48 -20.12
C ASP A 614 -19.78 -11.88 -21.48
N ASP A 615 -18.80 -11.85 -22.40
CA ASP A 615 -18.99 -11.36 -23.78
C ASP A 615 -19.25 -12.48 -24.81
N ARG A 616 -19.45 -13.74 -24.39
CA ARG A 616 -19.68 -14.86 -25.33
C ARG A 616 -20.91 -14.66 -26.22
N ALA A 617 -21.88 -13.87 -25.78
CA ALA A 617 -23.11 -13.57 -26.51
C ALA A 617 -22.94 -12.69 -27.77
N VAL A 618 -21.71 -12.23 -28.08
CA VAL A 618 -21.42 -11.43 -29.29
C VAL A 618 -21.81 -12.17 -30.55
N ASN A 619 -22.62 -11.51 -31.39
CA ASN A 619 -23.07 -12.00 -32.69
C ASN A 619 -23.43 -10.81 -33.62
N ASN A 620 -24.09 -11.07 -34.75
CA ASN A 620 -24.43 -10.03 -35.73
C ASN A 620 -25.35 -8.92 -35.19
N GLN A 621 -26.14 -9.20 -34.16
CA GLN A 621 -27.07 -8.26 -33.53
C GLN A 621 -26.51 -7.67 -32.23
N ASN A 622 -25.78 -8.50 -31.46
CA ASN A 622 -25.23 -8.16 -30.15
C ASN A 622 -23.74 -7.79 -30.26
N LYS A 623 -23.42 -6.51 -30.07
CA LYS A 623 -22.04 -6.00 -30.06
C LYS A 623 -21.48 -6.06 -28.65
N SER A 624 -20.18 -6.32 -28.48
CA SER A 624 -19.54 -6.26 -27.16
C SER A 624 -19.38 -4.82 -26.69
N ILE A 625 -19.72 -4.53 -25.44
CA ILE A 625 -19.15 -3.39 -24.72
C ILE A 625 -17.68 -3.76 -24.46
N PRO A 626 -16.69 -2.88 -24.72
CA PRO A 626 -15.30 -3.17 -24.39
C PRO A 626 -15.18 -3.60 -22.93
N MET A 627 -14.59 -4.77 -22.66
CA MET A 627 -14.64 -5.40 -21.33
C MET A 627 -14.05 -4.50 -20.24
N LEU A 628 -13.01 -3.73 -20.60
CA LEU A 628 -12.40 -2.74 -19.72
C LEU A 628 -13.36 -1.64 -19.25
N MET A 629 -14.28 -1.18 -20.10
CA MET A 629 -15.27 -0.16 -19.72
C MET A 629 -16.22 -0.73 -18.67
N VAL A 630 -16.66 -1.97 -18.84
CA VAL A 630 -17.54 -2.65 -17.89
C VAL A 630 -16.83 -2.85 -16.55
N VAL A 631 -15.62 -3.42 -16.56
CA VAL A 631 -14.83 -3.67 -15.35
C VAL A 631 -14.55 -2.37 -14.61
N SER A 632 -14.05 -1.34 -15.29
CA SER A 632 -13.65 -0.07 -14.67
C SER A 632 -14.85 0.65 -14.07
N HIS A 633 -15.96 0.79 -14.82
CA HIS A 633 -17.16 1.47 -14.33
C HIS A 633 -17.78 0.71 -13.14
N LEU A 634 -17.94 -0.60 -13.26
CA LEU A 634 -18.46 -1.44 -12.17
C LEU A 634 -17.59 -1.36 -10.92
N ASN A 635 -16.25 -1.40 -11.07
CA ASN A 635 -15.32 -1.36 -9.94
C ASN A 635 -15.44 -0.03 -9.15
N GLN A 636 -15.60 1.10 -9.85
CA GLN A 636 -15.83 2.40 -9.21
C GLN A 636 -17.20 2.49 -8.54
N GLU A 637 -18.26 2.04 -9.21
CA GLU A 637 -19.62 2.10 -8.65
C GLU A 637 -19.78 1.18 -7.43
N LEU A 638 -19.18 -0.02 -7.45
CA LEU A 638 -19.12 -0.89 -6.27
C LEU A 638 -18.38 -0.25 -5.11
N LEU A 639 -17.32 0.53 -5.38
CA LEU A 639 -16.60 1.27 -4.33
C LEU A 639 -17.49 2.37 -3.76
N ALA A 640 -18.10 3.19 -4.62
CA ALA A 640 -18.97 4.30 -4.23
C ALA A 640 -20.20 3.83 -3.41
N ASN A 641 -20.66 2.60 -3.64
CA ASN A 641 -21.76 1.99 -2.90
C ASN A 641 -21.31 1.15 -1.67
N ASN A 642 -20.04 1.19 -1.27
CA ASN A 642 -19.47 0.39 -0.19
C ASN A 642 -19.71 -1.12 -0.34
N GLN A 643 -19.67 -1.63 -1.57
CA GLN A 643 -19.91 -3.04 -1.90
C GLN A 643 -18.69 -3.76 -2.49
N ARG A 644 -17.65 -3.03 -2.88
CA ARG A 644 -16.49 -3.63 -3.55
C ARG A 644 -15.78 -4.71 -2.72
N HIS A 645 -15.81 -4.62 -1.39
CA HIS A 645 -15.23 -5.63 -0.49
C HIS A 645 -15.98 -6.97 -0.55
N LYS A 646 -17.27 -6.97 -0.94
CA LYS A 646 -18.12 -8.16 -0.95
C LYS A 646 -17.87 -9.09 -2.13
N VAL A 647 -17.20 -8.60 -3.17
CA VAL A 647 -17.23 -9.25 -4.49
C VAL A 647 -15.86 -9.47 -5.12
N SER A 648 -15.79 -10.51 -5.94
CA SER A 648 -14.73 -10.72 -6.92
C SER A 648 -15.29 -10.56 -8.33
N ILE A 649 -14.54 -9.91 -9.22
CA ILE A 649 -14.95 -9.66 -10.62
C ILE A 649 -14.14 -10.58 -11.53
N ILE A 650 -14.83 -11.41 -12.32
CA ILE A 650 -14.21 -12.34 -13.27
C ILE A 650 -14.68 -11.97 -14.66
N THR A 651 -13.75 -11.92 -15.62
CA THR A 651 -14.09 -11.66 -17.02
C THR A 651 -13.99 -12.94 -17.84
N VAL A 652 -15.04 -13.24 -18.61
CA VAL A 652 -15.06 -14.25 -19.66
C VAL A 652 -15.08 -13.50 -20.97
N THR A 653 -13.92 -13.40 -21.63
CA THR A 653 -13.74 -12.40 -22.68
C THR A 653 -12.97 -12.84 -23.91
N GLY A 654 -13.42 -12.34 -25.06
CA GLY A 654 -12.71 -12.42 -26.33
C GLY A 654 -11.65 -11.33 -26.53
N ASP A 655 -11.66 -10.27 -25.71
CA ASP A 655 -10.76 -9.11 -25.82
C ASP A 655 -9.29 -9.45 -25.52
N VAL A 656 -9.01 -10.53 -24.79
CA VAL A 656 -7.67 -10.81 -24.24
C VAL A 656 -6.95 -11.92 -25.02
N TYR A 657 -5.90 -11.54 -25.75
CA TYR A 657 -4.98 -12.48 -26.39
C TYR A 657 -3.49 -12.24 -26.09
N ASP A 658 -3.15 -11.14 -25.39
CA ASP A 658 -1.79 -10.85 -24.94
C ASP A 658 -1.73 -10.40 -23.47
N ALA A 659 -0.51 -10.27 -22.94
CA ALA A 659 -0.29 -9.90 -21.55
C ALA A 659 -0.65 -8.43 -21.24
N HIS A 660 -0.58 -7.53 -22.24
CA HIS A 660 -0.92 -6.13 -22.04
C HIS A 660 -2.42 -5.97 -21.81
N MET A 661 -3.26 -6.62 -22.61
CA MET A 661 -4.71 -6.63 -22.46
C MET A 661 -5.13 -7.18 -21.10
N ALA A 662 -4.51 -8.29 -20.67
CA ALA A 662 -4.72 -8.83 -19.34
C ALA A 662 -4.30 -7.86 -18.24
N ALA A 663 -3.13 -7.22 -18.36
CA ALA A 663 -2.64 -6.25 -17.39
C ALA A 663 -3.59 -5.06 -17.25
N VAL A 664 -4.15 -4.55 -18.35
CA VAL A 664 -5.12 -3.45 -18.32
C VAL A 664 -6.37 -3.86 -17.53
N LEU A 665 -6.98 -5.01 -17.81
CA LEU A 665 -8.16 -5.46 -17.05
C LEU A 665 -7.87 -5.63 -15.55
N LEU A 666 -6.71 -6.20 -15.19
CA LEU A 666 -6.30 -6.36 -13.79
C LEU A 666 -6.06 -5.01 -13.11
N GLY A 667 -5.35 -4.10 -13.78
CA GLY A 667 -5.03 -2.76 -13.27
C GLY A 667 -6.27 -1.91 -12.99
N PHE A 668 -7.41 -2.21 -13.63
CA PHE A 668 -8.69 -1.51 -13.43
C PHE A 668 -9.71 -2.28 -12.57
N GLY A 669 -9.40 -3.49 -12.10
CA GLY A 669 -10.14 -4.15 -11.02
C GLY A 669 -10.62 -5.58 -11.26
N ALA A 670 -10.31 -6.18 -12.42
CA ALA A 670 -10.58 -7.59 -12.63
C ALA A 670 -9.79 -8.45 -11.61
N THR A 671 -10.45 -9.48 -11.09
CA THR A 671 -9.87 -10.44 -10.15
C THR A 671 -9.30 -11.65 -10.89
N GLY A 672 -10.03 -12.18 -11.86
CA GLY A 672 -9.59 -13.25 -12.75
C GLY A 672 -10.09 -13.06 -14.18
N ILE A 673 -9.41 -13.69 -15.13
CA ILE A 673 -9.67 -13.58 -16.57
C ILE A 673 -9.69 -14.98 -17.16
N TYR A 674 -10.80 -15.34 -17.80
CA TYR A 674 -10.92 -16.54 -18.62
C TYR A 674 -10.97 -16.12 -20.12
N PRO A 675 -9.84 -16.19 -20.84
CA PRO A 675 -9.73 -15.72 -22.23
C PRO A 675 -10.21 -16.81 -23.21
N TYR A 676 -11.52 -17.07 -23.26
CA TYR A 676 -12.09 -18.21 -23.99
C TYR A 676 -11.74 -18.21 -25.49
N LEU A 677 -11.74 -17.03 -26.13
CA LEU A 677 -11.51 -16.93 -27.58
C LEU A 677 -10.05 -17.22 -27.94
N LEU A 678 -9.11 -16.78 -27.09
CA LEU A 678 -7.69 -17.13 -27.24
C LEU A 678 -7.50 -18.64 -27.16
N TYR A 679 -8.08 -19.30 -26.13
CA TYR A 679 -7.95 -20.75 -25.97
C TYR A 679 -8.57 -21.54 -27.12
N THR A 680 -9.74 -21.11 -27.60
CA THR A 680 -10.41 -21.74 -28.74
C THR A 680 -9.59 -21.58 -30.03
N THR A 681 -9.02 -20.39 -30.25
CA THR A 681 -8.13 -20.08 -31.37
C THR A 681 -6.87 -20.95 -31.34
N VAL A 682 -6.22 -21.03 -30.18
CA VAL A 682 -5.03 -21.85 -29.95
C VAL A 682 -5.31 -23.32 -30.21
N ALA A 683 -6.40 -23.87 -29.65
CA ALA A 683 -6.73 -25.28 -29.83
C ALA A 683 -6.99 -25.62 -31.30
N THR A 684 -7.66 -24.71 -32.03
CA THR A 684 -7.93 -24.87 -33.45
C THR A 684 -6.64 -24.86 -34.27
N LEU A 685 -5.72 -23.93 -33.99
CA LEU A 685 -4.42 -23.86 -34.65
C LEU A 685 -3.56 -25.09 -34.35
N ALA A 686 -3.53 -25.53 -33.10
CA ALA A 686 -2.77 -26.68 -32.64
C ALA A 686 -3.27 -27.97 -33.31
N ARG A 687 -4.59 -28.22 -33.28
CA ARG A 687 -5.23 -29.39 -33.91
C ARG A 687 -5.05 -29.43 -35.43
N LYS A 688 -4.95 -28.26 -36.09
CA LYS A 688 -4.67 -28.18 -37.53
C LYS A 688 -3.26 -28.68 -37.87
N LYS A 689 -2.30 -28.53 -36.96
CA LYS A 689 -0.92 -29.01 -37.13
C LYS A 689 -0.76 -30.47 -36.72
N ASP A 690 -1.41 -30.85 -35.63
CA ASP A 690 -1.43 -32.21 -35.11
C ASP A 690 -2.78 -32.50 -34.45
N ALA A 691 -3.58 -33.37 -35.06
CA ALA A 691 -4.91 -33.71 -34.57
C ALA A 691 -4.88 -34.40 -33.18
N ASN A 692 -3.76 -35.00 -32.81
CA ASN A 692 -3.57 -35.71 -31.54
C ASN A 692 -2.83 -34.87 -30.49
N ILE A 693 -2.67 -33.56 -30.72
CA ILE A 693 -1.93 -32.68 -29.82
C ILE A 693 -2.54 -32.64 -28.41
N ASP A 694 -1.68 -32.70 -27.40
CA ASP A 694 -2.09 -32.51 -26.01
C ASP A 694 -2.42 -31.04 -25.73
N LEU A 695 -3.72 -30.74 -25.67
CA LEU A 695 -4.21 -29.39 -25.36
C LEU A 695 -3.85 -28.94 -23.95
N THR A 696 -3.66 -29.85 -23.00
CA THR A 696 -3.28 -29.52 -21.62
C THR A 696 -1.91 -28.86 -21.59
N ILE A 697 -0.93 -29.48 -22.25
CA ILE A 697 0.42 -28.93 -22.37
C ILE A 697 0.39 -27.62 -23.15
N THR A 698 -0.35 -27.60 -24.26
CA THR A 698 -0.43 -26.44 -25.17
C THR A 698 -1.02 -25.21 -24.48
N LEU A 699 -2.18 -25.34 -23.83
CA LEU A 699 -2.83 -24.23 -23.13
C LEU A 699 -2.06 -23.82 -21.87
N LYS A 700 -1.35 -24.76 -21.23
CA LYS A 700 -0.43 -24.43 -20.14
C LYS A 700 0.73 -23.56 -20.62
N LYS A 701 1.30 -23.81 -21.81
CA LYS A 701 2.33 -22.94 -22.41
C LYS A 701 1.81 -21.53 -22.66
N ILE A 702 0.60 -21.39 -23.22
CA ILE A 702 -0.04 -20.08 -23.42
C ILE A 702 -0.20 -19.33 -22.11
N ARG A 703 -0.76 -19.97 -21.08
CA ARG A 703 -0.90 -19.36 -19.75
C ARG A 703 0.46 -18.95 -19.17
N ASN A 704 1.49 -19.78 -19.33
CA ASN A 704 2.84 -19.45 -18.87
C ASN A 704 3.41 -18.23 -19.60
N ALA A 705 3.18 -18.10 -20.90
CA ALA A 705 3.60 -16.94 -21.69
C ALA A 705 2.91 -15.65 -21.20
N LEU A 706 1.58 -15.69 -21.01
CA LEU A 706 0.81 -14.56 -20.47
C LEU A 706 1.26 -14.21 -19.05
N ASN A 707 1.47 -15.21 -18.18
CA ASN A 707 1.97 -15.00 -16.82
C ASN A 707 3.37 -14.38 -16.80
N ALA A 708 4.28 -14.83 -17.68
CA ALA A 708 5.60 -14.22 -17.82
C ALA A 708 5.50 -12.77 -18.29
N GLY A 709 4.62 -12.49 -19.25
CA GLY A 709 4.33 -11.13 -19.71
C GLY A 709 3.75 -10.25 -18.60
N LEU A 710 2.82 -10.76 -17.78
CA LEU A 710 2.27 -10.04 -16.63
C LEU A 710 3.35 -9.70 -15.60
N MET A 711 4.19 -10.69 -15.21
CA MET A 711 5.32 -10.44 -14.30
C MET A 711 6.25 -9.37 -14.88
N LYS A 712 6.56 -9.41 -16.18
CA LYS A 712 7.35 -8.38 -16.85
C LYS A 712 6.69 -6.99 -16.78
N ILE A 713 5.40 -6.88 -17.05
CA ILE A 713 4.69 -5.59 -17.03
C ILE A 713 4.69 -5.00 -15.62
N MET A 714 4.40 -5.81 -14.60
CA MET A 714 4.44 -5.36 -13.20
C MET A 714 5.85 -4.93 -12.78
N SER A 715 6.87 -5.68 -13.20
CA SER A 715 8.26 -5.43 -12.81
C SER A 715 8.81 -4.12 -13.40
N LYS A 716 8.26 -3.61 -14.51
CA LYS A 716 8.60 -2.29 -15.07
C LYS A 716 8.38 -1.14 -14.09
N MET A 717 7.39 -1.26 -13.19
CA MET A 717 7.15 -0.29 -12.13
C MET A 717 7.78 -0.72 -10.79
N GLY A 718 8.48 -1.86 -10.76
CA GLY A 718 9.02 -2.44 -9.54
C GLY A 718 7.96 -3.07 -8.63
N ILE A 719 6.78 -3.44 -9.16
CA ILE A 719 5.73 -4.12 -8.38
C ILE A 719 5.96 -5.62 -8.41
N ALA A 720 5.91 -6.26 -7.24
CA ALA A 720 6.21 -7.68 -7.13
C ALA A 720 4.94 -8.55 -7.19
N THR A 721 3.80 -8.08 -6.71
CA THR A 721 2.58 -8.91 -6.61
C THR A 721 1.41 -8.39 -7.42
N VAL A 722 0.63 -9.31 -8.01
CA VAL A 722 -0.59 -8.93 -8.76
C VAL A 722 -1.65 -8.30 -7.84
N ALA A 723 -1.62 -8.61 -6.55
CA ALA A 723 -2.48 -7.99 -5.54
C ALA A 723 -2.21 -6.49 -5.42
N SER A 724 -0.93 -6.09 -5.43
CA SER A 724 -0.51 -4.68 -5.41
C SER A 724 -0.66 -4.00 -6.79
N TYR A 725 -0.67 -4.76 -7.89
CA TYR A 725 -0.89 -4.23 -9.24
C TYR A 725 -2.39 -4.00 -9.56
N ARG A 726 -3.27 -4.83 -9.01
CA ARG A 726 -4.72 -4.69 -9.20
C ARG A 726 -5.18 -3.37 -8.63
N ASN A 727 -6.03 -2.65 -9.37
CA ASN A 727 -6.50 -1.31 -9.05
C ASN A 727 -5.42 -0.20 -9.11
N ALA A 728 -4.19 -0.50 -9.55
CA ALA A 728 -3.10 0.48 -9.57
C ALA A 728 -3.17 1.48 -10.74
N LYS A 729 -3.99 1.22 -11.77
CA LYS A 729 -4.20 2.09 -12.93
C LYS A 729 -2.90 2.65 -13.55
N LEU A 730 -1.84 1.83 -13.62
CA LEU A 730 -0.51 2.23 -14.08
C LEU A 730 -0.41 2.35 -15.61
N PHE A 731 -1.25 3.20 -16.17
CA PHE A 731 -1.35 3.46 -17.60
C PHE A 731 -1.53 4.96 -17.88
N ASP A 732 -0.95 5.44 -18.97
CA ASP A 732 -1.28 6.73 -19.59
C ASP A 732 -2.29 6.48 -20.71
N ILE A 733 -3.30 7.34 -20.84
CA ILE A 733 -4.43 7.19 -21.77
C ILE A 733 -4.40 8.31 -22.81
#